data_AF-A0A7J4BAB4-F1
#
_entry.id   AF-A0A7J4BAB4-F1
#
_cell.length_a   1.000
_cell.length_b   1.000
_cell.length_c   1.000
_cell.angle_alpha   90.00
_cell.angle_beta   90.00
_cell.angle_gamma   90.00
#
_symmetry.space_group_name_H-M   'P 1'
#
loop_
_entity.id
_entity.type
_entity.pdbx_description
1 polymer ?
#
loop_
_entity_poly.entity_id
_entity_poly.type
_entity_poly.pdbx_seq_one_letter_code
_entity_poly.pdbx_strand_id
1 'polypeptide(L)'
;MSNKYVYGFEEADWKDKKLLGGKGASLAQMIQLGLPVPPGFIITTQACREFYVCRREEIEAIVKELERNPPPQVRDQLIKRIWDIIRGMELPNGLMAQVREYMKKLEEKTGKVFGSPENPLLVSVRSGAAVSMPGMMDTVLNLGINDEVVKGLAKLTENEWFAYDAYRRFLAMFGRIVLEINEELFNEVFDKYEEEFKEQAEKLYASELEAVKAKYPKYTLRLDAQPPADVAPRLWKLSVEYLKKVVEEYKEVIKSNWGEFPQDPWKQLELAIKAVFRSWMNPRAIFYRMANNITPDIADCTAVNVVTMVFGNMGWDSGTGVYFTRDVATGENRPYGEFLPNAQGEDVVAGIRTPLSLEELRERMPEIYDELIRAGKLLEKLNKDVMDIEFTIERGKLYFLQNRVAKMTPVARVKTAVELAEEGVITKEEAIMKVSPDIVLKLLYPRVDPKTKADPIAKGLPASPGAVSGEVVFDPDTAVLKAREGKKVILVRVETKPDDVHGFYAAVGILTSKGGMTSHAAVVARGIGKPAVVGAEAIKIDYERKVFEVNGKIVKEGDWITIDGNTGNVYVGKIPTVEPEIIPELDKLLKWADTIRKLGVRANADVPEDAFIARKFGAEGIGLLRIERMFRKPERLEALRNVILSETREAREEHLKKLVELIKPDFKEMLKIMDGLPVVIRLIDPPLHEFLPAPEEVLKELYEVKTAYLELNNSQVAKDLTPNVIKELEDRAKKLEALYKRVSTLKEHNPMMGHRGVRVGVTFPEIYYYLSRAMLEAAAELKKEGYKPVLEIMIPQVAHVNEVRFVKQRAIIPAIKDVEKEYGVDLSDVKIGTMIETVRACLTAGEIAKEVDFFSFGTNDLTQATFSFSRDDVENKFMPQYLEYEILPENPFQTIDVVGVGSLVELGTREGKKANPNLEVGICGEHGGDPESIMFLHKAGLDYVSASPFRIVVARLAAAQAAVSEKLGKTSASD
;
A
#
# COMPACT_ATOMS: atom_id res chain seq x y z
N MET A 1 -10.49 -35.18 28.58
CA MET A 1 -9.95 -34.06 29.38
C MET A 1 -10.83 -32.86 29.06
N SER A 2 -11.34 -32.13 30.07
CA SER A 2 -12.12 -30.91 29.81
C SER A 2 -11.20 -29.83 29.21
N ASN A 3 -11.58 -29.23 28.08
CA ASN A 3 -10.82 -28.14 27.47
C ASN A 3 -10.74 -26.94 28.43
N LYS A 4 -9.55 -26.33 28.57
CA LYS A 4 -9.34 -25.12 29.38
C LYS A 4 -9.64 -23.90 28.52
N TYR A 5 -10.75 -23.22 28.79
CA TYR A 5 -11.21 -22.07 28.01
C TYR A 5 -10.87 -20.72 28.65
N VAL A 6 -10.66 -20.68 29.96
CA VAL A 6 -10.48 -19.43 30.72
C VAL A 6 -9.12 -19.42 31.41
N TYR A 7 -8.43 -18.28 31.33
CA TYR A 7 -7.14 -18.01 31.96
C TYR A 7 -7.19 -16.71 32.76
N GLY A 8 -6.63 -16.71 33.96
CA GLY A 8 -6.34 -15.47 34.69
C GLY A 8 -5.15 -14.74 34.07
N PHE A 9 -5.10 -13.41 34.19
CA PHE A 9 -3.98 -12.63 33.62
C PHE A 9 -2.62 -12.99 34.22
N GLU A 10 -2.59 -13.45 35.47
CA GLU A 10 -1.38 -13.83 36.20
C GLU A 10 -0.78 -15.17 35.73
N GLU A 11 -1.61 -16.07 35.21
CA GLU A 11 -1.20 -17.42 34.80
C GLU A 11 -1.15 -17.61 33.27
N ALA A 12 -1.66 -16.64 32.51
CA ALA A 12 -1.66 -16.68 31.05
C ALA A 12 -0.24 -16.51 30.48
N ASP A 13 0.13 -17.32 29.49
CA ASP A 13 1.34 -17.06 28.70
C ASP A 13 1.05 -15.95 27.68
N TRP A 14 1.45 -14.71 28.02
CA TRP A 14 1.25 -13.54 27.18
C TRP A 14 1.94 -13.62 25.80
N LYS A 15 2.83 -14.59 25.57
CA LYS A 15 3.42 -14.82 24.25
C LYS A 15 2.43 -15.52 23.29
N ASP A 16 1.46 -16.27 23.81
CA ASP A 16 0.44 -16.96 23.00
C ASP A 16 -0.71 -16.02 22.61
N LYS A 17 -0.40 -15.06 21.74
CA LYS A 17 -1.39 -14.13 21.17
C LYS A 17 -2.46 -14.85 20.34
N LYS A 18 -2.15 -16.02 19.80
CA LYS A 18 -3.09 -16.80 18.98
C LYS A 18 -4.20 -17.40 19.85
N LEU A 19 -3.87 -17.87 21.06
CA LEU A 19 -4.85 -18.38 22.02
C LEU A 19 -5.56 -17.27 22.79
N LEU A 20 -4.82 -16.27 23.26
CA LEU A 20 -5.32 -15.25 24.20
C LEU A 20 -5.86 -13.98 23.52
N GLY A 21 -5.60 -13.82 22.22
CA GLY A 21 -5.79 -12.56 21.52
C GLY A 21 -4.73 -11.52 21.92
N GLY A 22 -4.50 -10.54 21.04
CA GLY A 22 -3.50 -9.50 21.25
C GLY A 22 -3.77 -8.63 22.49
N LYS A 23 -5.05 -8.33 22.79
CA LYS A 23 -5.42 -7.56 24.00
C LYS A 23 -5.23 -8.37 25.28
N GLY A 24 -5.68 -9.63 25.31
CA GLY A 24 -5.55 -10.49 26.49
C GLY A 24 -4.09 -10.76 26.83
N ALA A 25 -3.29 -11.08 25.80
CA ALA A 25 -1.84 -11.18 25.92
C ALA A 25 -1.21 -9.89 26.49
N SER A 26 -1.61 -8.72 25.99
CA SER A 26 -1.10 -7.43 26.47
C SER A 26 -1.45 -7.16 27.95
N LEU A 27 -2.69 -7.45 28.37
CA LEU A 27 -3.11 -7.30 29.76
C LEU A 27 -2.35 -8.26 30.69
N ALA A 28 -2.19 -9.51 30.29
CA ALA A 28 -1.38 -10.50 31.01
C ALA A 28 0.09 -10.05 31.13
N GLN A 29 0.68 -9.54 30.05
CA GLN A 29 2.04 -8.99 30.06
C GLN A 29 2.18 -7.86 31.08
N MET A 30 1.29 -6.86 31.03
CA MET A 30 1.35 -5.70 31.93
C MET A 30 1.20 -6.10 33.41
N ILE A 31 0.29 -7.04 33.72
CA ILE A 31 0.11 -7.56 35.09
C ILE A 31 1.36 -8.28 35.59
N GLN A 32 1.96 -9.13 34.76
CA GLN A 32 3.15 -9.89 35.13
C GLN A 32 4.40 -9.00 35.27
N LEU A 33 4.38 -7.79 34.70
CA LEU A 33 5.38 -6.75 34.91
C LEU A 33 5.14 -5.92 36.18
N GLY A 34 4.04 -6.15 36.90
CA GLY A 34 3.66 -5.38 38.09
C GLY A 34 3.06 -4.01 37.78
N LEU A 35 2.63 -3.75 36.53
CA LEU A 35 1.91 -2.52 36.20
C LEU A 35 0.49 -2.57 36.77
N PRO A 36 -0.07 -1.42 37.19
CA PRO A 36 -1.42 -1.38 37.75
C PRO A 36 -2.44 -1.59 36.64
N VAL A 37 -2.88 -2.83 36.46
CA VAL A 37 -3.93 -3.21 35.51
C VAL A 37 -5.14 -3.69 36.30
N PRO A 38 -6.38 -3.35 35.90
CA PRO A 38 -7.56 -3.87 36.57
C PRO A 38 -7.61 -5.40 36.45
N PRO A 39 -7.88 -6.13 37.55
CA PRO A 39 -7.88 -7.59 37.51
C PRO A 39 -9.01 -8.12 36.63
N GLY A 40 -8.81 -9.32 36.08
CA GLY A 40 -9.74 -9.95 35.15
C GLY A 40 -9.24 -11.27 34.62
N PHE A 41 -9.90 -11.78 33.59
CA PHE A 41 -9.58 -13.05 32.95
C PHE A 41 -9.90 -13.04 31.45
N ILE A 42 -9.32 -14.00 30.74
CA ILE A 42 -9.39 -14.15 29.28
C ILE A 42 -10.16 -15.43 28.97
N ILE A 43 -11.17 -15.32 28.12
CA ILE A 43 -11.80 -16.45 27.43
C ILE A 43 -11.12 -16.60 26.08
N THR A 44 -10.51 -17.76 25.84
CA THR A 44 -9.61 -18.01 24.71
C THR A 44 -10.30 -17.98 23.34
N THR A 45 -9.50 -17.79 22.28
CA THR A 45 -9.93 -18.01 20.89
C THR A 45 -10.39 -19.45 20.64
N GLN A 46 -9.92 -20.43 21.43
CA GLN A 46 -10.42 -21.81 21.37
C GLN A 46 -11.90 -21.90 21.73
N ALA A 47 -12.35 -21.19 22.76
CA ALA A 47 -13.78 -21.15 23.10
C ALA A 47 -14.62 -20.57 21.96
N CYS A 48 -14.12 -19.53 21.30
CA CYS A 48 -14.74 -18.95 20.10
C CYS A 48 -14.77 -19.95 18.94
N ARG A 49 -13.68 -20.70 18.69
CA ARG A 49 -13.67 -21.76 17.67
C ARG A 49 -14.75 -22.80 17.94
N GLU A 50 -14.84 -23.29 19.18
CA GLU A 50 -15.80 -24.30 19.57
C GLU A 50 -17.25 -23.81 19.54
N PHE A 51 -17.50 -22.52 19.77
CA PHE A 51 -18.80 -21.89 19.55
C PHE A 51 -19.27 -22.05 18.08
N TYR A 52 -18.35 -22.02 17.13
CA TYR A 52 -18.67 -22.18 15.69
C TYR A 52 -18.66 -23.62 15.17
N VAL A 53 -18.06 -24.58 15.90
CA VAL A 53 -17.78 -25.95 15.39
C VAL A 53 -19.00 -26.63 14.77
N CYS A 54 -20.17 -26.58 15.42
CA CYS A 54 -21.36 -27.33 14.99
C CYS A 54 -21.96 -26.87 13.65
N ARG A 55 -21.62 -25.66 13.17
CA ARG A 55 -22.14 -25.09 11.91
C ARG A 55 -21.02 -24.44 11.09
N ARG A 56 -19.76 -24.79 11.37
CA ARG A 56 -18.58 -24.18 10.73
C ARG A 56 -18.61 -24.37 9.22
N GLU A 57 -18.86 -25.58 8.75
CA GLU A 57 -18.89 -25.88 7.31
C GLU A 57 -19.97 -25.07 6.57
N GLU A 58 -21.13 -24.88 7.19
CA GLU A 58 -22.21 -24.06 6.61
C GLU A 58 -21.82 -22.58 6.54
N ILE A 59 -21.20 -22.05 7.61
CA ILE A 59 -20.74 -20.66 7.62
C ILE A 59 -19.61 -20.45 6.62
N GLU A 60 -18.62 -21.35 6.58
CA GLU A 60 -17.49 -21.27 5.64
C GLU A 60 -17.96 -21.34 4.18
N ALA A 61 -18.99 -22.13 3.87
CA ALA A 61 -19.57 -22.15 2.53
C ALA A 61 -20.19 -20.80 2.15
N ILE A 62 -20.90 -20.15 3.08
CA ILE A 62 -21.51 -18.82 2.83
C ILE A 62 -20.44 -17.72 2.78
N VAL A 63 -19.40 -17.80 3.62
CA VAL A 63 -18.27 -16.87 3.61
C VAL A 63 -17.51 -16.97 2.29
N LYS A 64 -17.26 -18.18 1.77
CA LYS A 64 -16.69 -18.36 0.42
C LYS A 64 -17.53 -17.73 -0.68
N GLU A 65 -18.85 -17.72 -0.53
CA GLU A 65 -19.73 -17.05 -1.48
C GLU A 65 -19.65 -15.52 -1.33
N LEU A 66 -19.49 -15.00 -0.11
CA LEU A 66 -19.23 -13.59 0.15
C LEU A 66 -17.85 -13.12 -0.35
N GLU A 67 -16.84 -13.98 -0.26
CA GLU A 67 -15.47 -13.72 -0.72
C GLU A 67 -15.42 -13.48 -2.23
N ARG A 68 -16.35 -14.08 -2.99
CA ARG A 68 -16.55 -13.82 -4.44
C ARG A 68 -17.17 -12.45 -4.75
N ASN A 69 -17.29 -11.58 -3.75
CA ASN A 69 -17.84 -10.23 -3.84
C ASN A 69 -19.14 -10.13 -4.65
N PRO A 70 -20.20 -10.86 -4.25
CA PRO A 70 -21.44 -10.90 -5.01
C PRO A 70 -22.15 -9.53 -4.99
N PRO A 71 -23.09 -9.28 -5.92
CA PRO A 71 -23.85 -8.03 -5.97
C PRO A 71 -24.49 -7.69 -4.60
N PRO A 72 -24.64 -6.40 -4.25
CA PRO A 72 -25.07 -5.98 -2.90
C PRO A 72 -26.32 -6.70 -2.36
N GLN A 73 -27.31 -6.94 -3.21
CA GLN A 73 -28.55 -7.62 -2.83
C GLN A 73 -28.32 -9.08 -2.40
N VAL A 74 -27.43 -9.80 -3.09
CA VAL A 74 -27.06 -11.19 -2.77
C VAL A 74 -26.18 -11.20 -1.52
N ARG A 75 -25.23 -10.28 -1.45
CA ARG A 75 -24.37 -10.08 -0.28
C ARG A 75 -25.19 -9.88 1.01
N ASP A 76 -26.19 -9.01 0.98
CA ASP A 76 -27.04 -8.74 2.15
C ASP A 76 -27.87 -9.96 2.57
N GLN A 77 -28.30 -10.78 1.61
CA GLN A 77 -28.97 -12.06 1.89
C GLN A 77 -28.02 -13.09 2.52
N LEU A 78 -26.79 -13.21 2.03
CA LEU A 78 -25.78 -14.12 2.58
C LEU A 78 -25.38 -13.70 4.00
N ILE A 79 -25.19 -12.41 4.22
CA ILE A 79 -24.95 -11.84 5.56
C ILE A 79 -26.10 -12.19 6.50
N LYS A 80 -27.35 -11.97 6.08
CA LYS A 80 -28.53 -12.29 6.89
C LYS A 80 -28.55 -13.78 7.26
N ARG A 81 -28.24 -14.66 6.31
CA ARG A 81 -28.19 -16.11 6.53
C ARG A 81 -27.12 -16.50 7.55
N ILE A 82 -25.92 -15.90 7.50
CA ILE A 82 -24.88 -16.09 8.51
C ILE A 82 -25.41 -15.68 9.89
N TRP A 83 -26.06 -14.52 9.99
CA TRP A 83 -26.63 -14.04 11.25
C TRP A 83 -27.71 -14.95 11.82
N ASP A 84 -28.61 -15.46 10.98
CA ASP A 84 -29.67 -16.38 11.41
C ASP A 84 -29.10 -17.68 12.00
N ILE A 85 -28.01 -18.21 11.41
CA ILE A 85 -27.29 -19.37 11.95
C ILE A 85 -26.66 -19.03 13.32
N ILE A 86 -25.93 -17.91 13.37
CA ILE A 86 -25.15 -17.51 14.54
C ILE A 86 -26.02 -17.12 15.75
N ARG A 87 -27.22 -16.58 15.51
CA ARG A 87 -28.19 -16.24 16.58
C ARG A 87 -28.66 -17.47 17.33
N GLY A 88 -28.77 -18.62 16.67
CA GLY A 88 -29.18 -19.89 17.28
C GLY A 88 -28.06 -20.67 17.97
N MET A 89 -26.82 -20.16 17.99
CA MET A 89 -25.68 -20.86 18.59
C MET A 89 -25.60 -20.71 20.11
N GLU A 90 -25.13 -21.77 20.75
CA GLU A 90 -24.94 -21.85 22.20
C GLU A 90 -23.46 -21.90 22.58
N LEU A 91 -23.15 -21.43 23.79
CA LEU A 91 -21.78 -21.44 24.30
C LEU A 91 -21.27 -22.87 24.52
N PRO A 92 -19.96 -23.14 24.36
CA PRO A 92 -19.39 -24.45 24.61
C PRO A 92 -19.70 -25.00 26.00
N ASN A 93 -19.95 -26.31 26.08
CA ASN A 93 -20.20 -26.99 27.34
C ASN A 93 -19.03 -26.80 28.32
N GLY A 94 -19.35 -26.38 29.55
CA GLY A 94 -18.34 -26.13 30.60
C GLY A 94 -17.67 -24.76 30.55
N LEU A 95 -17.86 -23.95 29.50
CA LEU A 95 -17.31 -22.58 29.44
C LEU A 95 -17.83 -21.72 30.60
N MET A 96 -19.15 -21.63 30.76
CA MET A 96 -19.74 -20.78 31.80
C MET A 96 -19.42 -21.27 33.23
N ALA A 97 -19.12 -22.57 33.41
CA ALA A 97 -18.65 -23.09 34.69
C ALA A 97 -17.26 -22.54 35.04
N GLN A 98 -16.34 -22.53 34.05
CA GLN A 98 -15.03 -21.90 34.21
C GLN A 98 -15.15 -20.38 34.41
N VAL A 99 -16.01 -19.69 33.64
CA VAL A 99 -16.26 -18.26 33.83
C VAL A 99 -16.73 -17.95 35.25
N ARG A 100 -17.63 -18.76 35.82
CA ARG A 100 -18.07 -18.63 37.22
C ARG A 100 -16.93 -18.83 38.21
N GLU A 101 -16.07 -19.81 37.98
CA GLU A 101 -14.88 -20.06 38.81
C GLU A 101 -13.93 -18.86 38.83
N TYR A 102 -13.59 -18.30 37.66
CA TYR A 102 -12.70 -17.15 37.56
C TYR A 102 -13.34 -15.84 38.03
N MET A 103 -14.65 -15.69 37.86
CA MET A 103 -15.38 -14.56 38.46
C MET A 103 -15.30 -14.62 39.99
N LYS A 104 -15.45 -15.80 40.60
CA LYS A 104 -15.28 -15.95 42.06
C LYS A 104 -13.88 -15.55 42.52
N LYS A 105 -12.84 -15.97 41.79
CA LYS A 105 -11.45 -15.52 42.06
C LYS A 105 -11.32 -14.00 41.94
N LEU A 106 -12.03 -13.40 40.98
CA LEU A 106 -12.05 -11.94 40.79
C LEU A 106 -12.77 -11.22 41.93
N GLU A 107 -13.88 -11.76 42.42
CA GLU A 107 -14.60 -11.27 43.60
C GLU A 107 -13.70 -11.30 44.85
N GLU A 108 -13.02 -12.43 45.09
CA GLU A 108 -12.06 -12.59 46.19
C GLU A 108 -10.92 -11.57 46.10
N LYS A 109 -10.39 -11.33 44.90
CA LYS A 109 -9.29 -10.39 44.67
C LYS A 109 -9.70 -8.93 44.83
N THR A 110 -10.92 -8.57 44.43
CA THR A 110 -11.42 -7.19 44.46
C THR A 110 -12.14 -6.85 45.77
N GLY A 111 -12.58 -7.86 46.54
CA GLY A 111 -13.48 -7.71 47.68
C GLY A 111 -14.90 -7.29 47.30
N LYS A 112 -15.21 -7.22 46.00
CA LYS A 112 -16.52 -6.85 45.44
C LYS A 112 -17.26 -8.10 44.98
N VAL A 113 -18.59 -8.04 44.90
CA VAL A 113 -19.43 -9.18 44.51
C VAL A 113 -20.22 -8.85 43.25
N PHE A 114 -20.18 -9.74 42.25
CA PHE A 114 -20.84 -9.57 40.96
C PHE A 114 -22.36 -9.64 41.13
N GLY A 115 -23.03 -8.51 40.87
CA GLY A 115 -24.47 -8.36 41.06
C GLY A 115 -24.93 -7.95 42.46
N SER A 116 -24.01 -7.71 43.40
CA SER A 116 -24.37 -7.25 44.74
C SER A 116 -24.78 -5.78 44.75
N PRO A 117 -25.91 -5.40 45.36
CA PRO A 117 -26.30 -4.00 45.53
C PRO A 117 -25.55 -3.28 46.67
N GLU A 118 -24.77 -3.98 47.51
CA GLU A 118 -24.00 -3.32 48.58
C GLU A 118 -22.59 -2.94 48.13
N ASN A 119 -21.83 -3.92 47.61
CA ASN A 119 -20.49 -3.70 47.07
C ASN A 119 -20.34 -4.29 45.66
N PRO A 120 -20.88 -3.61 44.62
CA PRO A 120 -20.99 -4.18 43.28
C PRO A 120 -19.64 -4.33 42.57
N LEU A 121 -19.40 -5.51 42.01
CA LEU A 121 -18.38 -5.73 40.98
C LEU A 121 -19.00 -5.47 39.60
N LEU A 122 -18.49 -4.47 38.90
CA LEU A 122 -18.81 -4.20 37.49
C LEU A 122 -17.62 -4.60 36.61
N VAL A 123 -17.91 -5.16 35.45
CA VAL A 123 -16.88 -5.62 34.50
C VAL A 123 -17.10 -5.03 33.11
N SER A 124 -16.01 -4.95 32.34
CA SER A 124 -16.06 -4.74 30.90
C SER A 124 -15.82 -6.05 30.17
N VAL A 125 -16.49 -6.22 29.04
CA VAL A 125 -16.33 -7.37 28.13
C VAL A 125 -15.77 -6.85 26.82
N ARG A 126 -14.51 -7.20 26.54
CA ARG A 126 -13.73 -6.65 25.42
C ARG A 126 -13.23 -7.75 24.49
N SER A 127 -13.57 -7.63 23.22
CA SER A 127 -13.04 -8.46 22.13
C SER A 127 -11.54 -8.26 21.89
N GLY A 128 -10.84 -9.32 21.51
CA GLY A 128 -9.42 -9.28 21.13
C GLY A 128 -9.00 -10.45 20.25
N ALA A 129 -8.82 -10.20 18.96
CA ALA A 129 -8.20 -11.16 18.04
C ALA A 129 -6.67 -11.15 18.17
N ALA A 130 -5.98 -12.13 17.59
CA ALA A 130 -4.51 -12.22 17.62
C ALA A 130 -3.82 -10.98 17.01
N VAL A 131 -4.44 -10.42 15.96
CA VAL A 131 -4.04 -9.16 15.34
C VAL A 131 -5.03 -8.04 15.67
N SER A 132 -4.53 -6.81 15.66
CA SER A 132 -5.35 -5.63 15.97
C SER A 132 -6.33 -5.33 14.83
N MET A 133 -7.62 -5.30 15.14
CA MET A 133 -8.70 -4.89 14.22
C MET A 133 -9.44 -3.67 14.81
N PRO A 134 -8.89 -2.44 14.70
CA PRO A 134 -9.43 -1.26 15.36
C PRO A 134 -10.83 -0.91 14.85
N GLY A 135 -11.77 -0.64 15.77
CA GLY A 135 -13.15 -0.26 15.44
C GLY A 135 -14.03 -1.38 14.85
N MET A 136 -13.50 -2.60 14.69
CA MET A 136 -14.23 -3.69 14.03
C MET A 136 -15.01 -4.58 15.01
N MET A 137 -14.58 -4.63 16.26
CA MET A 137 -15.15 -5.50 17.29
C MET A 137 -15.63 -4.68 18.48
N ASP A 138 -16.77 -5.07 19.03
CA ASP A 138 -17.47 -4.30 20.05
C ASP A 138 -16.89 -4.51 21.45
N THR A 139 -17.19 -3.55 22.34
CA THR A 139 -16.83 -3.55 23.75
C THR A 139 -18.05 -3.16 24.56
N VAL A 140 -18.34 -3.89 25.64
CA VAL A 140 -19.42 -3.58 26.58
C VAL A 140 -18.79 -3.14 27.90
N LEU A 141 -19.13 -1.96 28.39
CA LEU A 141 -18.67 -1.42 29.68
C LEU A 141 -19.78 -1.56 30.73
N ASN A 142 -19.43 -1.39 32.01
CA ASN A 142 -20.37 -1.33 33.14
C ASN A 142 -21.27 -2.58 33.31
N LEU A 143 -20.88 -3.73 32.76
CA LEU A 143 -21.69 -4.95 32.83
C LEU A 143 -21.82 -5.43 34.27
N GLY A 144 -23.05 -5.79 34.66
CA GLY A 144 -23.44 -6.18 36.01
C GLY A 144 -24.30 -5.14 36.72
N ILE A 145 -24.48 -3.95 36.13
CA ILE A 145 -25.40 -2.94 36.66
C ILE A 145 -26.86 -3.33 36.35
N ASN A 146 -27.73 -3.07 37.32
CA ASN A 146 -29.16 -3.33 37.29
C ASN A 146 -29.85 -2.36 38.27
N ASP A 147 -31.17 -2.48 38.44
CA ASP A 147 -31.96 -1.51 39.21
C ASP A 147 -31.61 -1.42 40.69
N GLU A 148 -31.08 -2.50 41.27
CA GLU A 148 -30.62 -2.52 42.67
C GLU A 148 -29.14 -2.14 42.78
N VAL A 149 -28.31 -2.61 41.83
CA VAL A 149 -26.88 -2.32 41.77
C VAL A 149 -26.62 -0.83 41.52
N VAL A 150 -27.44 -0.14 40.71
CA VAL A 150 -27.27 1.31 40.49
C VAL A 150 -27.48 2.12 41.77
N LYS A 151 -28.42 1.73 42.62
CA LYS A 151 -28.66 2.37 43.93
C LYS A 151 -27.47 2.12 44.87
N GLY A 152 -26.97 0.89 44.85
CA GLY A 152 -25.75 0.49 45.54
C GLY A 152 -24.53 1.31 45.15
N LEU A 153 -24.32 1.41 43.84
CA LEU A 153 -23.24 2.16 43.23
C LEU A 153 -23.33 3.63 43.63
N ALA A 154 -24.51 4.26 43.53
CA ALA A 154 -24.74 5.64 43.94
C ALA A 154 -24.35 5.89 45.41
N LYS A 155 -24.67 4.94 46.30
CA LYS A 155 -24.33 5.01 47.72
C LYS A 155 -22.84 4.82 47.97
N LEU A 156 -22.22 3.83 47.31
CA LEU A 156 -20.79 3.51 47.47
C LEU A 156 -19.89 4.65 46.98
N THR A 157 -20.28 5.29 45.88
CA THR A 157 -19.48 6.35 45.25
C THR A 157 -19.77 7.74 45.81
N GLU A 158 -20.82 7.88 46.62
CA GLU A 158 -21.40 9.17 47.05
C GLU A 158 -21.68 10.10 45.86
N ASN A 159 -21.98 9.52 44.70
CA ASN A 159 -22.17 10.23 43.44
C ASN A 159 -23.29 9.56 42.64
N GLU A 160 -24.52 10.00 42.90
CA GLU A 160 -25.72 9.46 42.26
C GLU A 160 -25.75 9.75 40.75
N TRP A 161 -25.27 10.93 40.33
CA TRP A 161 -25.15 11.29 38.91
C TRP A 161 -24.31 10.27 38.16
N PHE A 162 -23.12 9.94 38.69
CA PHE A 162 -22.22 8.95 38.09
C PHE A 162 -22.89 7.58 37.94
N ALA A 163 -23.62 7.13 38.96
CA ALA A 163 -24.24 5.80 38.93
C ALA A 163 -25.30 5.69 37.82
N TYR A 164 -26.15 6.72 37.67
CA TYR A 164 -27.17 6.74 36.62
C TYR A 164 -26.59 7.05 35.23
N ASP A 165 -25.51 7.83 35.13
CA ASP A 165 -24.76 8.00 33.88
C ASP A 165 -24.16 6.66 33.41
N ALA A 166 -23.52 5.92 34.32
CA ALA A 166 -23.00 4.59 34.03
C ALA A 166 -24.10 3.61 33.61
N TYR A 167 -25.30 3.72 34.21
CA TYR A 167 -26.43 2.86 33.88
C TYR A 167 -27.04 3.18 32.52
N ARG A 168 -27.31 4.46 32.18
CA ARG A 168 -27.82 4.82 30.84
C ARG A 168 -26.85 4.41 29.75
N ARG A 169 -25.53 4.59 29.96
CA ARG A 169 -24.49 4.20 29.01
C ARG A 169 -24.48 2.69 28.82
N PHE A 170 -24.60 1.93 29.92
CA PHE A 170 -24.72 0.49 29.83
C PHE A 170 -25.95 0.06 29.03
N LEU A 171 -27.12 0.63 29.30
CA LEU A 171 -28.36 0.29 28.59
C LEU A 171 -28.25 0.56 27.09
N ALA A 172 -27.75 1.73 26.69
CA ALA A 172 -27.54 2.07 25.28
C ALA A 172 -26.50 1.14 24.63
N MET A 173 -25.33 0.95 25.26
CA MET A 173 -24.27 0.09 24.72
C MET A 173 -24.71 -1.37 24.62
N PHE A 174 -25.33 -1.92 25.67
CA PHE A 174 -25.81 -3.28 25.71
C PHE A 174 -26.97 -3.49 24.73
N GLY A 175 -27.91 -2.54 24.66
CA GLY A 175 -28.99 -2.53 23.69
C GLY A 175 -28.48 -2.56 22.25
N ARG A 176 -27.54 -1.67 21.92
CA ARG A 176 -26.97 -1.59 20.58
C ARG A 176 -26.11 -2.80 20.20
N ILE A 177 -25.19 -3.19 21.07
CA ILE A 177 -24.15 -4.19 20.75
C ILE A 177 -24.66 -5.62 20.96
N VAL A 178 -25.32 -5.87 22.08
CA VAL A 178 -25.68 -7.24 22.52
C VAL A 178 -27.09 -7.60 22.06
N LEU A 179 -28.01 -6.64 22.09
CA LEU A 179 -29.41 -6.84 21.70
C LEU A 179 -29.69 -6.43 20.25
N GLU A 180 -28.71 -5.84 19.55
CA GLU A 180 -28.79 -5.41 18.14
C GLU A 180 -29.91 -4.37 17.88
N ILE A 181 -30.21 -3.52 18.85
CA ILE A 181 -31.19 -2.43 18.75
C ILE A 181 -30.56 -1.22 18.03
N ASN A 182 -31.34 -0.52 17.20
CA ASN A 182 -30.87 0.68 16.50
C ASN A 182 -30.43 1.77 17.50
N GLU A 183 -29.22 2.32 17.31
CA GLU A 183 -28.64 3.38 18.13
C GLU A 183 -29.45 4.68 18.09
N GLU A 184 -30.09 4.98 16.96
CA GLU A 184 -30.89 6.21 16.78
C GLU A 184 -32.00 6.32 17.81
N LEU A 185 -32.61 5.20 18.22
CA LEU A 185 -33.67 5.19 19.24
C LEU A 185 -33.16 5.66 20.61
N PHE A 186 -31.91 5.35 20.95
CA PHE A 186 -31.29 5.81 22.19
C PHE A 186 -30.84 7.28 22.10
N ASN A 187 -30.36 7.70 20.93
CA ASN A 187 -29.96 9.09 20.69
C ASN A 187 -31.16 10.04 20.72
N GLU A 188 -32.26 9.70 20.06
CA GLU A 188 -33.50 10.50 20.05
C GLU A 188 -34.01 10.75 21.48
N VAL A 189 -34.00 9.71 22.31
CA VAL A 189 -34.38 9.81 23.72
C VAL A 189 -33.41 10.69 24.50
N PHE A 190 -32.10 10.56 24.28
CA PHE A 190 -31.11 11.37 24.98
C PHE A 190 -31.22 12.84 24.58
N ASP A 191 -31.30 13.14 23.29
CA ASP A 191 -31.37 14.50 22.74
C ASP A 191 -32.61 15.23 23.25
N LYS A 192 -33.76 14.54 23.29
CA LYS A 192 -35.00 15.06 23.89
C LYS A 192 -34.77 15.52 25.34
N TYR A 193 -34.21 14.66 26.19
CA TYR A 193 -34.01 14.99 27.61
C TYR A 193 -32.84 15.97 27.84
N GLU A 194 -31.84 16.00 26.96
CA GLU A 194 -30.75 16.97 26.94
C GLU A 194 -31.29 18.39 26.66
N GLU A 195 -32.17 18.55 25.66
CA GLU A 195 -32.81 19.83 25.34
C GLU A 195 -33.71 20.31 26.49
N GLU A 196 -34.57 19.43 27.01
CA GLU A 196 -35.43 19.74 28.17
C GLU A 196 -34.59 20.13 29.39
N PHE A 197 -33.49 19.42 29.67
CA PHE A 197 -32.58 19.72 30.77
C PHE A 197 -31.95 21.10 30.61
N LYS A 198 -31.43 21.44 29.42
CA LYS A 198 -30.84 22.75 29.14
C LYS A 198 -31.83 23.88 29.37
N GLU A 199 -33.04 23.75 28.82
CA GLU A 199 -34.09 24.77 28.97
C GLU A 199 -34.43 25.00 30.46
N GLN A 200 -34.62 23.92 31.24
CA GLN A 200 -34.91 24.03 32.67
C GLN A 200 -33.73 24.58 33.48
N ALA A 201 -32.50 24.15 33.17
CA ALA A 201 -31.29 24.61 33.84
C ALA A 201 -31.08 26.12 33.64
N GLU A 202 -31.25 26.62 32.42
CA GLU A 202 -31.13 28.05 32.11
C GLU A 202 -32.25 28.87 32.76
N LYS A 203 -33.48 28.34 32.76
CA LYS A 203 -34.65 29.01 33.33
C LYS A 203 -34.62 29.09 34.86
N LEU A 204 -34.20 28.03 35.54
CA LEU A 204 -34.34 27.90 36.99
C LEU A 204 -33.05 28.22 37.75
N TYR A 205 -31.88 28.02 37.13
CA TYR A 205 -30.58 28.02 37.83
C TYR A 205 -29.50 28.86 37.13
N ALA A 206 -29.89 29.96 36.46
CA ALA A 206 -28.96 30.88 35.78
C ALA A 206 -27.79 31.36 36.66
N SER A 207 -28.02 31.65 37.95
CA SER A 207 -26.97 32.09 38.87
C SER A 207 -25.95 30.99 39.22
N GLU A 208 -26.37 29.73 39.29
CA GLU A 208 -25.45 28.60 39.45
C GLU A 208 -24.64 28.37 38.17
N LEU A 209 -25.25 28.54 37.00
CA LEU A 209 -24.55 28.45 35.71
C LEU A 209 -23.45 29.51 35.57
N GLU A 210 -23.71 30.75 36.01
CA GLU A 210 -22.68 31.80 36.04
C GLU A 210 -21.53 31.44 37.01
N ALA A 211 -21.85 30.92 38.20
CA ALA A 211 -20.83 30.50 39.17
C ALA A 211 -19.96 29.35 38.64
N VAL A 212 -20.56 28.38 37.94
CA VAL A 212 -19.83 27.28 37.30
C VAL A 212 -18.92 27.80 36.19
N LYS A 213 -19.41 28.70 35.32
CA LYS A 213 -18.59 29.31 34.26
C LYS A 213 -17.42 30.11 34.83
N ALA A 214 -17.60 30.77 35.97
CA ALA A 214 -16.52 31.52 36.62
C ALA A 214 -15.42 30.61 37.18
N LYS A 215 -15.79 29.51 37.86
CA LYS A 215 -14.82 28.57 38.46
C LYS A 215 -14.23 27.58 37.44
N TYR A 216 -15.03 27.19 36.46
CA TYR A 216 -14.68 26.24 35.41
C TYR A 216 -15.01 26.82 34.02
N PRO A 217 -14.16 27.71 33.48
CA PRO A 217 -14.42 28.42 32.22
C PRO A 217 -14.62 27.52 31.00
N LYS A 218 -14.10 26.28 31.04
CA LYS A 218 -14.24 25.27 29.99
C LYS A 218 -15.46 24.35 30.18
N TYR A 219 -16.32 24.60 31.18
CA TYR A 219 -17.51 23.79 31.41
C TYR A 219 -18.61 24.13 30.40
N THR A 220 -19.18 23.09 29.79
CA THR A 220 -20.33 23.19 28.88
C THR A 220 -21.53 22.54 29.53
N LEU A 221 -22.67 23.25 29.57
CA LEU A 221 -23.92 22.71 30.13
C LEU A 221 -24.45 21.58 29.26
N ARG A 222 -24.38 20.35 29.78
CA ARG A 222 -24.94 19.14 29.18
C ARG A 222 -25.35 18.14 30.24
N LEU A 223 -26.30 17.27 29.93
CA LEU A 223 -26.79 16.21 30.80
C LEU A 223 -25.72 15.13 31.03
N ASP A 224 -24.86 14.88 30.05
CA ASP A 224 -23.71 13.95 30.13
C ASP A 224 -22.43 14.59 30.71
N ALA A 225 -22.50 15.83 31.18
CA ALA A 225 -21.42 16.53 31.85
C ALA A 225 -21.80 16.82 33.29
N GLN A 226 -21.17 16.11 34.24
CA GLN A 226 -21.50 16.25 35.67
C GLN A 226 -21.35 17.71 36.14
N PRO A 227 -22.44 18.35 36.63
CA PRO A 227 -22.32 19.66 37.26
C PRO A 227 -21.50 19.54 38.55
N PRO A 228 -20.58 20.48 38.84
CA PRO A 228 -19.80 20.46 40.07
C PRO A 228 -20.71 20.69 41.27
N ALA A 229 -20.98 19.63 42.04
CA ALA A 229 -21.96 19.63 43.13
C ALA A 229 -21.63 20.61 44.26
N ASP A 230 -20.35 20.96 44.42
CA ASP A 230 -19.87 21.98 45.37
C ASP A 230 -20.22 23.42 44.97
N VAL A 231 -20.48 23.66 43.68
CA VAL A 231 -20.72 25.01 43.13
C VAL A 231 -22.17 25.17 42.65
N ALA A 232 -22.75 24.12 42.07
CA ALA A 232 -24.09 24.11 41.51
C ALA A 232 -24.91 22.91 42.03
N PRO A 233 -25.23 22.87 43.33
CA PRO A 233 -25.89 21.72 43.95
C PRO A 233 -27.32 21.50 43.43
N ARG A 234 -28.03 22.56 43.00
CA ARG A 234 -29.39 22.42 42.46
C ARG A 234 -29.35 21.95 41.01
N LEU A 235 -28.43 22.48 40.21
CA LEU A 235 -28.19 22.00 38.86
C LEU A 235 -27.77 20.53 38.84
N TRP A 236 -26.92 20.11 39.79
CA TRP A 236 -26.54 18.71 39.94
C TRP A 236 -27.75 17.82 40.21
N LYS A 237 -28.63 18.19 41.17
CA LYS A 237 -29.86 17.43 41.44
C LYS A 237 -30.77 17.34 40.22
N LEU A 238 -30.96 18.44 39.50
CA LEU A 238 -31.76 18.46 38.27
C LEU A 238 -31.21 17.49 37.23
N SER A 239 -29.88 17.47 37.02
CA SER A 239 -29.25 16.55 36.08
C SER A 239 -29.45 15.07 36.46
N VAL A 240 -29.42 14.73 37.75
CA VAL A 240 -29.72 13.37 38.24
C VAL A 240 -31.16 12.97 37.93
N GLU A 241 -32.13 13.87 38.13
CA GLU A 241 -33.54 13.60 37.82
C GLU A 241 -33.75 13.31 36.33
N TYR A 242 -33.09 14.06 35.44
CA TYR A 242 -33.16 13.82 34.00
C TYR A 242 -32.45 12.53 33.58
N LEU A 243 -31.30 12.19 34.15
CA LEU A 243 -30.63 10.91 33.89
C LEU A 243 -31.50 9.71 34.29
N LYS A 244 -32.23 9.80 35.41
CA LYS A 244 -33.20 8.77 35.82
C LYS A 244 -34.31 8.59 34.78
N LYS A 245 -34.84 9.69 34.22
CA LYS A 245 -35.84 9.63 33.14
C LYS A 245 -35.28 8.96 31.88
N VAL A 246 -34.05 9.29 31.49
CA VAL A 246 -33.37 8.65 30.34
C VAL A 246 -33.23 7.14 30.58
N VAL A 247 -32.83 6.71 31.77
CA VAL A 247 -32.71 5.28 32.11
C VAL A 247 -34.03 4.54 31.96
N GLU A 248 -35.14 5.10 32.47
CA GLU A 248 -36.45 4.45 32.35
C GLU A 248 -36.93 4.39 30.89
N GLU A 249 -36.76 5.47 30.12
CA GLU A 249 -37.12 5.48 28.70
C GLU A 249 -36.25 4.51 27.89
N TYR A 250 -34.96 4.38 28.20
CA TYR A 250 -34.07 3.40 27.56
C TYR A 250 -34.52 1.96 27.82
N LYS A 251 -35.02 1.65 29.02
CA LYS A 251 -35.60 0.33 29.30
C LYS A 251 -36.86 0.09 28.48
N GLU A 252 -37.71 1.10 28.28
CA GLU A 252 -38.90 1.00 27.42
C GLU A 252 -38.54 0.81 25.94
N VAL A 253 -37.49 1.48 25.46
CA VAL A 253 -36.92 1.24 24.11
C VAL A 253 -36.49 -0.22 23.98
N ILE A 254 -35.76 -0.76 24.97
CA ILE A 254 -35.32 -2.16 24.98
C ILE A 254 -36.51 -3.12 25.02
N LYS A 255 -37.48 -2.84 25.88
CA LYS A 255 -38.72 -3.63 26.04
C LYS A 255 -39.52 -3.72 24.75
N SER A 256 -39.63 -2.62 24.02
CA SER A 256 -40.41 -2.55 22.78
C SER A 256 -39.75 -3.27 21.60
N ASN A 257 -38.42 -3.40 21.61
CA ASN A 257 -37.66 -3.97 20.48
C ASN A 257 -37.16 -5.40 20.70
N TRP A 258 -36.86 -5.77 21.95
CA TRP A 258 -36.24 -7.06 22.27
C TRP A 258 -36.97 -7.82 23.38
N GLY A 259 -37.55 -7.09 24.34
CA GLY A 259 -38.18 -7.63 25.54
C GLY A 259 -37.56 -7.03 26.81
N GLU A 260 -37.97 -7.52 27.98
CA GLU A 260 -37.50 -6.97 29.26
C GLU A 260 -35.97 -6.99 29.39
N PHE A 261 -35.40 -5.90 29.89
CA PHE A 261 -33.96 -5.80 30.10
C PHE A 261 -33.49 -6.84 31.13
N PRO A 262 -32.43 -7.63 30.84
CA PRO A 262 -31.96 -8.67 31.75
C PRO A 262 -31.38 -8.06 33.04
N GLN A 263 -32.13 -8.19 34.13
CA GLN A 263 -31.70 -7.72 35.46
C GLN A 263 -30.66 -8.65 36.12
N ASP A 264 -30.57 -9.92 35.70
CA ASP A 264 -29.57 -10.89 36.17
C ASP A 264 -28.19 -10.63 35.51
N PRO A 265 -27.16 -10.24 36.28
CA PRO A 265 -25.80 -10.01 35.76
C PRO A 265 -25.18 -11.22 35.07
N TRP A 266 -25.51 -12.44 35.49
CA TRP A 266 -25.00 -13.65 34.83
C TRP A 266 -25.58 -13.81 33.43
N LYS A 267 -26.85 -13.45 33.24
CA LYS A 267 -27.46 -13.44 31.92
C LYS A 267 -26.88 -12.34 31.04
N GLN A 268 -26.63 -11.16 31.61
CA GLN A 268 -25.94 -10.07 30.91
C GLN A 268 -24.56 -10.55 30.39
N LEU A 269 -23.77 -11.20 31.25
CA LEU A 269 -22.43 -11.68 30.92
C LEU A 269 -22.46 -12.76 29.83
N GLU A 270 -23.37 -13.74 29.95
CA GLU A 270 -23.56 -14.79 28.93
C GLU A 270 -23.88 -14.19 27.55
N LEU A 271 -24.83 -13.25 27.50
CA LEU A 271 -25.22 -12.58 26.26
C LEU A 271 -24.07 -11.75 25.67
N ALA A 272 -23.30 -11.04 26.51
CA ALA A 272 -22.15 -10.27 26.06
C ALA A 272 -21.03 -11.16 25.49
N ILE A 273 -20.73 -12.32 26.12
CA ILE A 273 -19.77 -13.29 25.58
C ILE A 273 -20.23 -13.81 24.23
N LYS A 274 -21.51 -14.18 24.11
CA LYS A 274 -22.11 -14.59 22.83
C LYS A 274 -21.91 -13.47 21.80
N ALA A 275 -22.32 -12.24 22.09
CA ALA A 275 -22.20 -11.11 21.17
C ALA A 275 -20.76 -10.88 20.69
N VAL A 276 -19.76 -10.99 21.57
CA VAL A 276 -18.35 -10.89 21.15
C VAL A 276 -17.97 -12.00 20.18
N PHE A 277 -18.33 -13.27 20.45
CA PHE A 277 -18.09 -14.34 19.50
C PHE A 277 -18.77 -14.05 18.16
N ARG A 278 -20.07 -13.69 18.17
CA ARG A 278 -20.82 -13.32 16.96
C ARG A 278 -20.13 -12.22 16.16
N SER A 279 -19.55 -11.23 16.84
CA SER A 279 -18.89 -10.08 16.20
C SER A 279 -17.73 -10.46 15.26
N TRP A 280 -17.13 -11.64 15.44
CA TRP A 280 -16.10 -12.16 14.53
C TRP A 280 -16.62 -12.33 13.09
N MET A 281 -17.92 -12.62 12.94
CA MET A 281 -18.59 -12.80 11.66
C MET A 281 -19.38 -11.56 11.22
N ASN A 282 -19.16 -10.41 11.86
CA ASN A 282 -19.74 -9.16 11.39
C ASN A 282 -19.26 -8.85 9.96
N PRO A 283 -20.11 -8.28 9.08
CA PRO A 283 -19.71 -7.93 7.72
C PRO A 283 -18.45 -7.06 7.68
N ARG A 284 -18.39 -6.02 8.53
CA ARG A 284 -17.22 -5.14 8.67
C ARG A 284 -15.95 -5.92 9.05
N ALA A 285 -16.05 -6.94 9.89
CA ALA A 285 -14.92 -7.75 10.32
C ALA A 285 -14.46 -8.70 9.21
N ILE A 286 -15.38 -9.32 8.47
CA ILE A 286 -15.08 -10.14 7.29
C ILE A 286 -14.35 -9.29 6.24
N PHE A 287 -14.93 -8.15 5.84
CA PHE A 287 -14.30 -7.24 4.88
C PHE A 287 -12.95 -6.71 5.35
N TYR A 288 -12.80 -6.40 6.65
CA TYR A 288 -11.52 -5.97 7.19
C TYR A 288 -10.46 -7.08 7.06
N ARG A 289 -10.81 -8.33 7.36
CA ARG A 289 -9.89 -9.46 7.19
C ARG A 289 -9.50 -9.66 5.72
N MET A 290 -10.46 -9.58 4.80
CA MET A 290 -10.18 -9.65 3.36
C MET A 290 -9.26 -8.52 2.91
N ALA A 291 -9.58 -7.27 3.25
CA ALA A 291 -8.82 -6.10 2.81
C ALA A 291 -7.39 -6.03 3.40
N ASN A 292 -7.13 -6.75 4.49
CA ASN A 292 -5.82 -6.81 5.16
C ASN A 292 -5.17 -8.19 5.06
N ASN A 293 -5.67 -9.09 4.19
CA ASN A 293 -5.17 -10.46 4.00
C ASN A 293 -4.95 -11.22 5.33
N ILE A 294 -5.89 -11.09 6.28
CA ILE A 294 -5.83 -11.80 7.56
C ILE A 294 -6.38 -13.21 7.37
N THR A 295 -5.47 -14.16 7.20
CA THR A 295 -5.76 -15.58 7.01
C THR A 295 -5.97 -16.31 8.35
N PRO A 296 -6.57 -17.52 8.35
CA PRO A 296 -6.79 -18.31 9.57
C PRO A 296 -5.52 -18.69 10.35
N ASP A 297 -4.37 -18.78 9.67
CA ASP A 297 -3.08 -18.99 10.34
C ASP A 297 -2.66 -17.79 11.20
N ILE A 298 -2.99 -16.57 10.76
CA ILE A 298 -2.77 -15.31 11.48
C ILE A 298 -3.81 -15.15 12.61
N ALA A 299 -5.10 -15.23 12.29
CA ALA A 299 -6.19 -15.13 13.25
C ALA A 299 -7.44 -15.89 12.77
N ASP A 300 -7.88 -16.87 13.54
CA ASP A 300 -9.02 -17.74 13.22
C ASP A 300 -10.27 -17.50 14.08
N CYS A 301 -10.16 -16.72 15.16
CA CYS A 301 -11.27 -16.30 16.02
C CYS A 301 -10.86 -15.12 16.93
N THR A 302 -11.78 -14.70 17.80
CA THR A 302 -11.55 -13.64 18.79
C THR A 302 -11.60 -14.18 20.23
N ALA A 303 -10.76 -13.62 21.11
CA ALA A 303 -10.82 -13.85 22.55
C ALA A 303 -11.74 -12.82 23.22
N VAL A 304 -12.23 -13.14 24.43
CA VAL A 304 -13.04 -12.23 25.25
C VAL A 304 -12.30 -11.92 26.54
N ASN A 305 -12.05 -10.64 26.79
CA ASN A 305 -11.41 -10.18 28.01
C ASN A 305 -12.50 -9.66 28.95
N VAL A 306 -12.62 -10.26 30.12
CA VAL A 306 -13.52 -9.81 31.19
C VAL A 306 -12.66 -9.12 32.23
N VAL A 307 -12.81 -7.80 32.35
CA VAL A 307 -11.91 -6.94 33.11
C VAL A 307 -12.71 -6.10 34.09
N THR A 308 -12.27 -6.00 35.34
CA THR A 308 -12.91 -5.13 36.34
C THR A 308 -12.99 -3.68 35.84
N MET A 309 -14.14 -3.05 36.03
CA MET A 309 -14.31 -1.64 35.68
C MET A 309 -13.47 -0.72 36.57
N VAL A 310 -12.86 0.26 35.92
CA VAL A 310 -12.23 1.43 36.53
C VAL A 310 -12.85 2.66 35.88
N PHE A 311 -13.10 3.69 36.68
CA PHE A 311 -13.92 4.83 36.28
C PHE A 311 -13.10 6.13 36.26
N GLY A 312 -12.94 6.69 35.06
CA GLY A 312 -12.32 8.01 34.88
C GLY A 312 -13.28 9.19 35.16
N ASN A 313 -14.55 8.92 35.47
CA ASN A 313 -15.62 9.91 35.65
C ASN A 313 -16.18 9.98 37.08
N MET A 314 -15.35 9.67 38.09
CA MET A 314 -15.75 9.74 39.51
C MET A 314 -15.49 11.10 40.17
N GLY A 315 -14.97 12.07 39.43
CA GLY A 315 -14.52 13.34 39.96
C GLY A 315 -13.38 13.96 39.13
N TRP A 316 -12.92 15.13 39.57
CA TRP A 316 -11.86 15.89 38.89
C TRP A 316 -10.44 15.36 39.14
N ASP A 317 -10.28 14.47 40.12
CA ASP A 317 -9.09 13.67 40.40
C ASP A 317 -9.07 12.34 39.59
N SER A 318 -10.01 12.19 38.65
CA SER A 318 -10.17 11.03 37.78
C SER A 318 -10.15 11.46 36.31
N GLY A 319 -9.84 10.54 35.41
CA GLY A 319 -9.91 10.78 33.98
C GLY A 319 -9.43 9.61 33.15
N THR A 320 -9.39 9.76 31.84
CA THR A 320 -8.96 8.71 30.92
C THR A 320 -8.19 9.31 29.76
N GLY A 321 -7.27 8.54 29.17
CA GLY A 321 -6.46 9.05 28.09
C GLY A 321 -5.79 7.97 27.25
N VAL A 322 -5.15 8.44 26.18
CA VAL A 322 -4.32 7.65 25.28
C VAL A 322 -2.93 8.26 25.25
N TYR A 323 -1.92 7.42 25.37
CA TYR A 323 -0.53 7.78 25.43
C TYR A 323 0.30 6.96 24.44
N PHE A 324 1.02 7.65 23.57
CA PHE A 324 2.02 7.11 22.68
C PHE A 324 3.42 7.40 23.22
N THR A 325 4.27 6.37 23.28
CA THR A 325 5.60 6.50 23.91
C THR A 325 6.58 7.37 23.14
N ARG A 326 6.28 7.64 21.86
CA ARG A 326 6.93 8.60 20.95
C ARG A 326 5.87 9.29 20.10
N ASP A 327 6.22 10.41 19.47
CA ASP A 327 5.36 11.12 18.53
C ASP A 327 5.13 10.28 17.26
N VAL A 328 3.88 9.86 17.03
CA VAL A 328 3.51 8.99 15.90
C VAL A 328 3.46 9.70 14.54
N ALA A 329 3.52 11.04 14.54
CA ALA A 329 3.54 11.85 13.34
C ALA A 329 4.97 12.16 12.88
N THR A 330 5.83 12.56 13.81
CA THR A 330 7.22 12.99 13.52
C THR A 330 8.27 11.93 13.81
N GLY A 331 7.97 10.99 14.70
CA GLY A 331 8.91 10.00 15.23
C GLY A 331 9.79 10.52 16.37
N GLU A 332 9.60 11.76 16.82
CA GLU A 332 10.37 12.31 17.93
C GLU A 332 10.17 11.51 19.23
N ASN A 333 11.27 11.29 19.96
CA ASN A 333 11.27 10.62 21.26
C ASN A 333 10.72 11.53 22.37
N ARG A 334 9.43 11.87 22.25
CA ARG A 334 8.66 12.63 23.25
C ARG A 334 7.31 11.96 23.50
N PRO A 335 6.80 11.95 24.75
CA PRO A 335 5.44 11.52 25.01
C PRO A 335 4.44 12.30 24.16
N TYR A 336 3.53 11.59 23.50
CA TYR A 336 2.48 12.19 22.70
C TYR A 336 1.14 11.56 23.06
N GLY A 337 0.08 12.35 23.16
CA GLY A 337 -1.23 11.81 23.53
C GLY A 337 -2.15 12.85 24.13
N GLU A 338 -3.30 12.37 24.56
CA GLU A 338 -4.41 13.18 25.01
C GLU A 338 -5.08 12.55 26.24
N PHE A 339 -5.67 13.41 27.08
CA PHE A 339 -6.33 13.04 28.31
C PHE A 339 -7.60 13.88 28.52
N LEU A 340 -8.65 13.25 29.05
CA LEU A 340 -9.88 13.91 29.45
C LEU A 340 -10.13 13.70 30.95
N PRO A 341 -10.22 14.78 31.75
CA PRO A 341 -10.61 14.70 33.15
C PRO A 341 -12.11 14.45 33.29
N ASN A 342 -12.49 13.70 34.33
CA ASN A 342 -13.87 13.33 34.65
C ASN A 342 -14.63 12.79 33.43
N ALA A 343 -14.10 11.73 32.81
CA ALA A 343 -14.60 11.17 31.54
C ALA A 343 -14.35 9.65 31.45
N GLN A 344 -15.05 8.97 30.55
CA GLN A 344 -14.76 7.58 30.17
C GLN A 344 -14.08 7.51 28.81
N GLY A 345 -13.45 6.36 28.50
CA GLY A 345 -12.72 6.16 27.23
C GLY A 345 -13.57 6.43 25.98
N GLU A 346 -14.88 6.19 26.06
CA GLU A 346 -15.83 6.52 24.99
C GLU A 346 -15.85 8.01 24.64
N ASP A 347 -15.74 8.90 25.63
CA ASP A 347 -15.77 10.35 25.42
C ASP A 347 -14.52 10.85 24.68
N VAL A 348 -13.39 10.13 24.82
CA VAL A 348 -12.15 10.40 24.07
C VAL A 348 -12.34 9.99 22.60
N VAL A 349 -12.97 8.84 22.34
CA VAL A 349 -13.18 8.32 20.98
C VAL A 349 -14.25 9.11 20.22
N ALA A 350 -15.33 9.49 20.91
CA ALA A 350 -16.44 10.21 20.29
C ALA A 350 -16.08 11.66 19.90
N GLY A 351 -14.99 12.22 20.43
CA GLY A 351 -14.53 13.58 20.11
C GLY A 351 -15.49 14.68 20.55
N ILE A 352 -16.47 14.33 21.39
CA ILE A 352 -17.55 15.20 21.84
C ILE A 352 -17.02 16.31 22.77
N ARG A 353 -15.98 15.99 23.57
CA ARG A 353 -15.27 16.92 24.44
C ARG A 353 -13.86 17.10 23.90
N THR A 354 -13.38 18.35 23.82
CA THR A 354 -12.00 18.64 23.40
C THR A 354 -11.01 18.00 24.39
N PRO A 355 -10.19 17.04 23.95
CA PRO A 355 -9.16 16.43 24.79
C PRO A 355 -8.09 17.44 25.22
N LEU A 356 -7.51 17.25 26.41
CA LEU A 356 -6.36 18.02 26.88
C LEU A 356 -5.06 17.30 26.51
N SER A 357 -3.96 18.03 26.41
CA SER A 357 -2.63 17.44 26.18
C SER A 357 -2.12 16.68 27.41
N LEU A 358 -1.13 15.80 27.22
CA LEU A 358 -0.42 15.18 28.33
C LEU A 358 0.37 16.18 29.19
N GLU A 359 0.77 17.34 28.66
CA GLU A 359 1.34 18.44 29.45
C GLU A 359 0.36 18.93 30.53
N GLU A 360 -0.93 19.04 30.23
CA GLU A 360 -1.94 19.39 31.22
C GLU A 360 -2.08 18.31 32.30
N LEU A 361 -1.92 17.03 31.93
CA LEU A 361 -1.86 15.94 32.93
C LEU A 361 -0.64 16.09 33.85
N ARG A 362 0.53 16.47 33.31
CA ARG A 362 1.74 16.73 34.09
C ARG A 362 1.55 17.87 35.10
N GLU A 363 0.87 18.94 34.70
CA GLU A 363 0.59 20.08 35.59
C GLU A 363 -0.41 19.72 36.69
N ARG A 364 -1.42 18.90 36.38
CA ARG A 364 -2.49 18.53 37.31
C ARG A 364 -2.13 17.39 38.26
N MET A 365 -1.47 16.35 37.75
CA MET A 365 -1.18 15.11 38.46
C MET A 365 0.25 14.63 38.13
N PRO A 366 1.29 15.35 38.61
CA PRO A 366 2.68 15.11 38.20
C PRO A 366 3.17 13.68 38.53
N GLU A 367 2.81 13.15 39.70
CA GLU A 367 3.21 11.79 40.12
C GLU A 367 2.65 10.71 39.19
N ILE A 368 1.39 10.88 38.75
CA ILE A 368 0.71 9.95 37.84
C ILE A 368 1.30 10.06 36.43
N TYR A 369 1.62 11.28 35.99
CA TYR A 369 2.34 11.49 34.73
C TYR A 369 3.68 10.75 34.74
N ASP A 370 4.49 10.91 35.79
CA ASP A 370 5.81 10.26 35.89
C ASP A 370 5.70 8.72 35.98
N GLU A 371 4.67 8.19 36.63
CA GLU A 371 4.36 6.75 36.60
C GLU A 371 4.00 6.27 35.19
N LEU A 372 3.11 6.98 34.49
CA LEU A 372 2.67 6.67 33.13
C LEU A 372 3.84 6.63 32.14
N ILE A 373 4.70 7.65 32.15
CA ILE A 373 5.84 7.74 31.23
C ILE A 373 6.86 6.62 31.51
N ARG A 374 7.16 6.33 32.79
CA ARG A 374 8.09 5.25 33.15
C ARG A 374 7.59 3.88 32.69
N ALA A 375 6.31 3.59 32.92
CA ALA A 375 5.68 2.35 32.46
C ALA A 375 5.69 2.25 30.93
N GLY A 376 5.40 3.35 30.21
CA GLY A 376 5.45 3.37 28.76
C GLY A 376 6.84 3.07 28.20
N LYS A 377 7.90 3.65 28.79
CA LYS A 377 9.28 3.35 28.38
C LYS A 377 9.70 1.91 28.69
N LEU A 378 9.22 1.34 29.79
CA LEU A 378 9.42 -0.08 30.08
C LEU A 378 8.75 -0.96 29.00
N LEU A 379 7.50 -0.65 28.64
CA LEU A 379 6.76 -1.38 27.60
C LEU A 379 7.39 -1.23 26.22
N GLU A 380 7.89 -0.04 25.87
CA GLU A 380 8.62 0.23 24.62
C GLU A 380 9.88 -0.64 24.51
N LYS A 381 10.67 -0.70 25.59
CA LYS A 381 11.90 -1.51 25.63
C LYS A 381 11.62 -3.00 25.56
N LEU A 382 10.59 -3.48 26.27
CA LEU A 382 10.25 -4.90 26.31
C LEU A 382 9.63 -5.39 25.00
N ASN A 383 8.70 -4.61 24.45
CA ASN A 383 8.00 -4.96 23.20
C ASN A 383 8.82 -4.58 21.96
N LYS A 384 9.97 -3.91 22.14
CA LYS A 384 10.89 -3.51 21.07
C LYS A 384 10.22 -2.64 20.01
N ASP A 385 9.24 -1.82 20.39
CA ASP A 385 8.53 -0.92 19.48
C ASP A 385 7.88 0.24 20.23
N VAL A 386 7.47 1.27 19.49
CA VAL A 386 6.68 2.38 20.02
C VAL A 386 5.30 1.87 20.39
N MET A 387 4.85 2.23 21.58
CA MET A 387 3.61 1.71 22.14
C MET A 387 2.49 2.75 22.12
N ASP A 388 1.28 2.28 21.89
CA ASP A 388 -0.01 2.95 22.04
C ASP A 388 -0.70 2.36 23.27
N ILE A 389 -0.87 3.20 24.29
CA ILE A 389 -1.29 2.83 25.64
C ILE A 389 -2.59 3.56 25.99
N GLU A 390 -3.61 2.80 26.39
CA GLU A 390 -4.84 3.33 26.95
C GLU A 390 -4.77 3.25 28.48
N PHE A 391 -5.11 4.34 29.17
CA PHE A 391 -5.06 4.41 30.62
C PHE A 391 -6.27 5.14 31.22
N THR A 392 -6.56 4.84 32.48
CA THR A 392 -7.58 5.51 33.29
C THR A 392 -7.01 5.82 34.66
N ILE A 393 -7.35 7.00 35.17
CA ILE A 393 -7.05 7.45 36.53
C ILE A 393 -8.37 7.44 37.29
N GLU A 394 -8.44 6.68 38.37
CA GLU A 394 -9.59 6.64 39.27
C GLU A 394 -9.14 7.14 40.64
N ARG A 395 -9.66 8.29 41.08
CA ARG A 395 -9.35 8.92 42.37
C ARG A 395 -7.85 8.97 42.67
N GLY A 396 -7.07 9.52 41.73
CA GLY A 396 -5.62 9.65 41.85
C GLY A 396 -4.83 8.35 41.73
N LYS A 397 -5.43 7.25 41.25
CA LYS A 397 -4.71 5.99 40.99
C LYS A 397 -4.72 5.63 39.51
N LEU A 398 -3.54 5.39 38.95
CA LEU A 398 -3.35 5.02 37.55
C LEU A 398 -3.69 3.56 37.30
N TYR A 399 -4.36 3.28 36.18
CA TYR A 399 -4.62 1.95 35.65
C TYR A 399 -4.36 1.88 34.15
N PHE A 400 -3.64 0.85 33.72
CA PHE A 400 -3.40 0.53 32.31
C PHE A 400 -4.50 -0.39 31.79
N LEU A 401 -5.12 -0.01 30.69
CA LEU A 401 -6.26 -0.72 30.11
C LEU A 401 -5.91 -1.49 28.84
N GLN A 402 -4.91 -1.01 28.09
CA GLN A 402 -4.48 -1.63 26.86
C GLN A 402 -3.08 -1.13 26.49
N ASN A 403 -2.32 -2.00 25.82
CA ASN A 403 -1.04 -1.65 25.20
C ASN A 403 -0.90 -2.38 23.86
N ARG A 404 -0.48 -1.69 22.80
CA ARG A 404 -0.24 -2.29 21.47
C ARG A 404 0.82 -1.49 20.70
N VAL A 405 1.34 -2.07 19.62
CA VAL A 405 2.26 -1.34 18.74
C VAL A 405 1.54 -0.17 18.10
N ALA A 406 2.13 1.02 18.17
CA ALA A 406 1.55 2.24 17.63
C ALA A 406 1.56 2.22 16.09
N LYS A 407 0.47 2.68 15.48
CA LYS A 407 0.45 3.04 14.04
C LYS A 407 1.08 4.42 13.88
N MET A 408 1.87 4.62 12.83
CA MET A 408 2.60 5.87 12.64
C MET A 408 2.81 6.23 11.17
N THR A 409 3.23 7.46 10.93
CA THR A 409 3.57 7.93 9.57
C THR A 409 4.82 7.22 9.04
N PRO A 410 5.01 7.17 7.70
CA PRO A 410 6.23 6.61 7.12
C PRO A 410 7.53 7.20 7.68
N VAL A 411 7.56 8.53 7.89
CA VAL A 411 8.72 9.25 8.46
C VAL A 411 8.96 8.79 9.89
N ALA A 412 7.92 8.80 10.73
CA ALA A 412 8.02 8.36 12.11
C ALA A 412 8.46 6.90 12.22
N ARG A 413 8.00 6.03 11.30
CA ARG A 413 8.38 4.61 11.33
C ARG A 413 9.87 4.41 11.11
N VAL A 414 10.43 5.05 10.08
CA VAL A 414 11.86 4.94 9.77
C VAL A 414 12.70 5.54 10.88
N LYS A 415 12.33 6.74 11.35
CA LYS A 415 13.06 7.42 12.43
C LYS A 415 13.11 6.59 13.71
N THR A 416 11.94 6.12 14.17
CA THR A 416 11.86 5.33 15.41
C THR A 416 12.55 3.97 15.31
N ALA A 417 12.53 3.31 14.14
CA ALA A 417 13.28 2.06 13.94
C ALA A 417 14.81 2.29 14.06
N VAL A 418 15.31 3.39 13.51
CA VAL A 418 16.73 3.75 13.60
C VAL A 418 17.10 4.13 15.03
N GLU A 419 16.34 5.01 15.67
CA GLU A 419 16.62 5.46 17.05
C GLU A 419 16.58 4.29 18.05
N LEU A 420 15.59 3.38 17.95
CA LEU A 420 15.52 2.19 18.81
C LEU A 420 16.75 1.28 18.63
N ALA A 421 17.32 1.23 17.43
CA ALA A 421 18.56 0.48 17.20
C ALA A 421 19.79 1.18 17.79
N GLU A 422 19.86 2.50 17.70
CA GLU A 422 20.94 3.31 18.29
C GLU A 422 20.90 3.29 19.82
N GLU A 423 19.70 3.25 20.41
CA GLU A 423 19.47 3.09 21.84
C GLU A 423 19.77 1.65 22.34
N GLY A 424 20.02 0.71 21.43
CA GLY A 424 20.27 -0.69 21.75
C GLY A 424 19.03 -1.47 22.21
N VAL A 425 17.83 -0.96 21.94
CA VAL A 425 16.56 -1.66 22.21
C VAL A 425 16.34 -2.78 21.19
N ILE A 426 16.71 -2.52 19.93
CA ILE A 426 16.69 -3.48 18.84
C ILE A 426 18.05 -3.55 18.13
N THR A 427 18.27 -4.62 17.39
CA THR A 427 19.42 -4.77 16.49
C THR A 427 19.21 -4.01 15.17
N LYS A 428 20.29 -3.82 14.40
CA LYS A 428 20.21 -3.21 13.07
C LYS A 428 19.37 -4.07 12.12
N GLU A 429 19.50 -5.38 12.22
CA GLU A 429 18.68 -6.35 11.48
C GLU A 429 17.20 -6.23 11.83
N GLU A 430 16.85 -6.12 13.12
CA GLU A 430 15.46 -5.89 13.55
C GLU A 430 14.91 -4.54 13.06
N ALA A 431 15.73 -3.49 13.01
CA ALA A 431 15.31 -2.19 12.47
C ALA A 431 14.98 -2.26 10.97
N ILE A 432 15.80 -2.97 10.19
CA ILE A 432 15.57 -3.23 8.77
C ILE A 432 14.27 -4.01 8.55
N MET A 433 13.99 -5.02 9.37
CA MET A 433 12.76 -5.82 9.27
C MET A 433 11.50 -5.04 9.70
N LYS A 434 11.62 -3.99 10.52
CA LYS A 434 10.48 -3.18 10.98
C LYS A 434 9.98 -2.16 9.96
N VAL A 435 10.79 -1.79 8.98
CA VAL A 435 10.42 -0.82 7.95
C VAL A 435 9.97 -1.59 6.72
N SER A 436 8.70 -1.49 6.35
CA SER A 436 8.23 -2.15 5.13
C SER A 436 8.70 -1.42 3.86
N PRO A 437 8.92 -2.15 2.76
CA PRO A 437 9.25 -1.55 1.46
C PRO A 437 8.24 -0.49 0.99
N ASP A 438 6.93 -0.69 1.24
CA ASP A 438 5.88 0.29 0.93
C ASP A 438 6.01 1.61 1.68
N ILE A 439 6.47 1.57 2.94
CA ILE A 439 6.71 2.76 3.74
C ILE A 439 7.81 3.61 3.11
N VAL A 440 8.87 2.95 2.63
CA VAL A 440 9.97 3.62 1.92
C VAL A 440 9.51 4.17 0.58
N LEU A 441 8.76 3.39 -0.20
CA LEU A 441 8.22 3.83 -1.48
C LEU A 441 7.42 5.14 -1.31
N LYS A 442 6.54 5.22 -0.31
CA LYS A 442 5.78 6.43 0.00
C LYS A 442 6.66 7.66 0.28
N LEU A 443 7.86 7.48 0.83
CA LEU A 443 8.80 8.58 1.13
C LEU A 443 9.50 9.14 -0.13
N LEU A 444 9.47 8.40 -1.24
CA LEU A 444 10.24 8.71 -2.45
C LEU A 444 9.44 9.41 -3.54
N TYR A 445 8.15 9.66 -3.33
CA TYR A 445 7.32 10.42 -4.24
C TYR A 445 7.02 11.82 -3.70
N PRO A 446 6.90 12.83 -4.57
CA PRO A 446 6.46 14.15 -4.17
C PRO A 446 5.11 14.09 -3.45
N ARG A 447 4.90 14.97 -2.47
CA ARG A 447 3.64 15.06 -1.71
C ARG A 447 3.13 16.48 -1.73
N VAL A 448 1.83 16.65 -1.55
CA VAL A 448 1.25 17.97 -1.28
C VAL A 448 1.86 18.52 0.01
N ASP A 449 2.28 19.79 0.00
CA ASP A 449 2.84 20.45 1.18
C ASP A 449 1.80 20.45 2.32
N PRO A 450 2.08 19.79 3.47
CA PRO A 450 1.16 19.74 4.61
C PRO A 450 0.78 21.11 5.17
N LYS A 451 1.59 22.15 4.92
CA LYS A 451 1.28 23.53 5.33
C LYS A 451 0.21 24.17 4.47
N THR A 452 -0.13 23.56 3.32
CA THR A 452 -1.13 24.10 2.42
C THR A 452 -2.53 23.70 2.89
N LYS A 453 -3.35 24.71 3.22
CA LYS A 453 -4.79 24.54 3.44
C LYS A 453 -5.52 24.57 2.10
N ALA A 454 -5.53 23.43 1.40
CA ALA A 454 -6.33 23.25 0.19
C ALA A 454 -7.26 22.05 0.38
N ASP A 455 -8.56 22.27 0.16
CA ASP A 455 -9.56 21.21 0.25
C ASP A 455 -9.62 20.43 -1.08
N PRO A 456 -9.62 19.10 -1.05
CA PRO A 456 -9.77 18.30 -2.26
C PRO A 456 -11.17 18.49 -2.83
N ILE A 457 -11.25 18.68 -4.15
CA ILE A 457 -12.52 18.77 -4.89
C ILE A 457 -13.12 17.39 -5.19
N ALA A 458 -12.28 16.36 -5.24
CA ALA A 458 -12.67 14.98 -5.48
C ALA A 458 -11.69 14.04 -4.78
N LYS A 459 -12.13 12.80 -4.57
CA LYS A 459 -11.27 11.71 -4.12
C LYS A 459 -11.53 10.46 -4.96
N GLY A 460 -10.47 9.87 -5.48
CA GLY A 460 -10.46 8.56 -6.13
C GLY A 460 -9.55 7.58 -5.39
N LEU A 461 -9.20 6.49 -6.07
CA LEU A 461 -8.27 5.49 -5.59
C LEU A 461 -6.82 5.91 -5.91
N PRO A 462 -5.88 5.78 -4.94
CA PRO A 462 -4.47 6.12 -5.12
C PRO A 462 -3.74 5.05 -5.96
N ALA A 463 -3.88 5.12 -7.28
CA ALA A 463 -3.41 4.09 -8.21
C ALA A 463 -1.90 3.99 -8.36
N SER A 464 -1.24 5.16 -8.42
CA SER A 464 0.21 5.30 -8.54
C SER A 464 0.66 6.51 -7.72
N PRO A 465 1.62 6.33 -6.80
CA PRO A 465 1.98 7.34 -5.80
C PRO A 465 2.60 8.62 -6.41
N GLY A 466 2.48 9.71 -5.65
CA GLY A 466 3.05 11.03 -5.96
C GLY A 466 2.03 12.15 -6.17
N ALA A 467 2.45 13.37 -5.87
CA ALA A 467 1.66 14.59 -6.06
C ALA A 467 2.23 15.41 -7.21
N VAL A 468 1.38 15.82 -8.15
CA VAL A 468 1.81 16.57 -9.32
C VAL A 468 0.74 17.54 -9.79
N SER A 469 1.19 18.72 -10.26
CA SER A 469 0.33 19.72 -10.89
C SER A 469 0.58 19.78 -12.40
N GLY A 470 -0.50 19.95 -13.17
CA GLY A 470 -0.44 20.11 -14.62
C GLY A 470 -1.72 20.73 -15.19
N GLU A 471 -1.62 21.20 -16.43
CA GLU A 471 -2.79 21.63 -17.20
C GLU A 471 -3.64 20.41 -17.60
N VAL A 472 -4.95 20.52 -17.42
CA VAL A 472 -5.90 19.48 -17.83
C VAL A 472 -5.91 19.33 -19.35
N VAL A 473 -5.83 18.09 -19.81
CA VAL A 473 -6.08 17.69 -21.20
C VAL A 473 -6.98 16.46 -21.20
N PHE A 474 -7.93 16.40 -22.14
CA PHE A 474 -8.91 15.30 -22.23
C PHE A 474 -8.57 14.26 -23.31
N ASP A 475 -7.52 14.55 -24.06
CA ASP A 475 -7.14 13.84 -25.28
C ASP A 475 -5.63 13.50 -25.26
N PRO A 476 -5.26 12.23 -25.50
CA PRO A 476 -3.87 11.77 -25.50
C PRO A 476 -2.94 12.46 -26.51
N ASP A 477 -3.41 12.73 -27.73
CA ASP A 477 -2.62 13.43 -28.77
C ASP A 477 -2.34 14.87 -28.34
N THR A 478 -3.34 15.53 -27.75
CA THR A 478 -3.22 16.87 -27.17
C THR A 478 -2.21 16.87 -26.02
N ALA A 479 -2.18 15.82 -25.19
CA ALA A 479 -1.18 15.67 -24.14
C ALA A 479 0.25 15.64 -24.71
N VAL A 480 0.47 14.91 -25.81
CA VAL A 480 1.76 14.84 -26.51
C VAL A 480 2.14 16.20 -27.11
N LEU A 481 1.22 16.88 -27.78
CA LEU A 481 1.47 18.18 -28.39
C LEU A 481 1.88 19.22 -27.35
N LYS A 482 1.12 19.35 -26.26
CA LYS A 482 1.44 20.29 -25.17
C LYS A 482 2.72 19.93 -24.43
N ALA A 483 3.01 18.64 -24.25
CA ALA A 483 4.28 18.21 -23.66
C ALA A 483 5.48 18.57 -24.54
N ARG A 484 5.36 18.49 -25.88
CA ARG A 484 6.38 18.94 -26.83
C ARG A 484 6.63 20.46 -26.77
N GLU A 485 5.62 21.23 -26.42
CA GLU A 485 5.74 22.68 -26.12
C GLU A 485 6.38 22.96 -24.75
N GLY A 486 6.75 21.94 -23.98
CA GLY A 486 7.34 22.07 -22.64
C GLY A 486 6.34 22.28 -21.51
N LYS A 487 5.03 22.10 -21.75
CA LYS A 487 4.00 22.24 -20.72
C LYS A 487 3.82 20.96 -19.91
N LYS A 488 3.59 21.10 -18.60
CA LYS A 488 3.19 19.99 -17.72
C LYS A 488 1.68 19.76 -17.85
N VAL A 489 1.27 18.56 -18.23
CA VAL A 489 -0.15 18.23 -18.46
C VAL A 489 -0.63 17.04 -17.63
N ILE A 490 -1.89 17.07 -17.19
CA ILE A 490 -2.58 15.94 -16.56
C ILE A 490 -3.64 15.41 -17.51
N LEU A 491 -3.52 14.14 -17.88
CA LEU A 491 -4.47 13.47 -18.76
C LEU A 491 -5.70 13.05 -17.96
N VAL A 492 -6.86 13.62 -18.28
CA VAL A 492 -8.14 13.37 -17.61
C VAL A 492 -9.06 12.58 -18.54
N ARG A 493 -9.48 11.39 -18.12
CA ARG A 493 -10.29 10.47 -18.93
C ARG A 493 -11.40 9.83 -18.10
N VAL A 494 -12.50 9.41 -18.74
CA VAL A 494 -13.52 8.59 -18.06
C VAL A 494 -12.90 7.25 -17.69
N GLU A 495 -12.29 6.62 -18.68
CA GLU A 495 -11.50 5.40 -18.61
C GLU A 495 -10.43 5.50 -19.71
N THR A 496 -9.34 4.76 -19.56
CA THR A 496 -8.23 4.79 -20.53
C THR A 496 -8.20 3.52 -21.34
N LYS A 497 -7.85 3.63 -22.61
CA LYS A 497 -7.70 2.51 -23.55
C LYS A 497 -6.21 2.27 -23.85
N PRO A 498 -5.82 1.09 -24.36
CA PRO A 498 -4.46 0.81 -24.81
C PRO A 498 -3.89 1.84 -25.79
N ASP A 499 -4.74 2.40 -26.66
CA ASP A 499 -4.33 3.43 -27.61
C ASP A 499 -3.88 4.73 -26.92
N ASP A 500 -4.31 4.99 -25.67
CA ASP A 500 -4.03 6.24 -24.95
C ASP A 500 -2.58 6.30 -24.39
N VAL A 501 -1.78 5.21 -24.50
CA VAL A 501 -0.46 5.05 -23.85
C VAL A 501 0.55 6.14 -24.23
N HIS A 502 0.51 6.64 -25.47
CA HIS A 502 1.40 7.74 -25.88
C HIS A 502 1.14 9.03 -25.07
N GLY A 503 -0.12 9.30 -24.73
CA GLY A 503 -0.51 10.39 -23.84
C GLY A 503 -0.03 10.20 -22.40
N PHE A 504 0.07 8.96 -21.91
CA PHE A 504 0.58 8.66 -20.56
C PHE A 504 2.05 9.04 -20.39
N TYR A 505 2.87 8.75 -21.41
CA TYR A 505 4.29 9.13 -21.39
C TYR A 505 4.48 10.64 -21.42
N ALA A 506 3.61 11.35 -22.15
CA ALA A 506 3.66 12.80 -22.24
C ALA A 506 3.13 13.51 -20.98
N ALA A 507 2.11 12.94 -20.33
CA ALA A 507 1.52 13.51 -19.14
C ALA A 507 2.46 13.43 -17.92
N VAL A 508 2.33 14.39 -17.00
CA VAL A 508 3.00 14.35 -15.70
C VAL A 508 2.19 13.60 -14.65
N GLY A 509 0.89 13.37 -14.89
CA GLY A 509 0.00 12.58 -14.05
C GLY A 509 -1.30 12.20 -14.76
N ILE A 510 -2.00 11.20 -14.23
CA ILE A 510 -3.20 10.61 -14.83
C ILE A 510 -4.39 10.69 -13.86
N LEU A 511 -5.55 11.10 -14.36
CA LEU A 511 -6.79 11.15 -13.60
C LEU A 511 -7.90 10.43 -14.35
N THR A 512 -8.54 9.45 -13.73
CA THR A 512 -9.74 8.83 -14.30
C THR A 512 -10.96 8.90 -13.40
N SER A 513 -12.15 9.12 -13.99
CA SER A 513 -13.40 9.11 -13.21
C SER A 513 -13.91 7.70 -12.92
N LYS A 514 -13.57 6.72 -13.76
CA LYS A 514 -13.83 5.29 -13.55
C LYS A 514 -12.52 4.49 -13.53
N GLY A 515 -12.61 3.27 -13.00
CA GLY A 515 -11.49 2.32 -12.95
C GLY A 515 -10.99 2.04 -11.54
N GLY A 516 -10.66 0.79 -11.27
CA GLY A 516 -10.09 0.32 -10.00
C GLY A 516 -8.57 0.36 -9.96
N MET A 517 -7.98 -0.11 -8.87
CA MET A 517 -6.52 -0.22 -8.65
C MET A 517 -5.80 -1.13 -9.66
N THR A 518 -6.55 -1.96 -10.38
CA THR A 518 -6.12 -2.89 -11.44
C THR A 518 -6.53 -2.42 -12.84
N SER A 519 -7.11 -1.22 -12.98
CA SER A 519 -7.49 -0.67 -14.27
C SER A 519 -6.28 -0.37 -15.15
N HIS A 520 -6.48 -0.34 -16.47
CA HIS A 520 -5.46 0.03 -17.46
C HIS A 520 -4.68 1.29 -17.04
N ALA A 521 -5.39 2.35 -16.61
CA ALA A 521 -4.76 3.57 -16.13
C ALA A 521 -3.84 3.35 -14.93
N ALA A 522 -4.29 2.56 -13.95
CA ALA A 522 -3.54 2.27 -12.74
C ALA A 522 -2.28 1.46 -13.01
N VAL A 523 -2.40 0.40 -13.83
CA VAL A 523 -1.30 -0.49 -14.17
C VAL A 523 -0.23 0.24 -14.98
N VAL A 524 -0.63 0.94 -16.04
CA VAL A 524 0.31 1.66 -16.91
C VAL A 524 1.00 2.78 -16.13
N ALA A 525 0.25 3.61 -15.40
CA ALA A 525 0.83 4.73 -14.64
C ALA A 525 1.83 4.27 -13.58
N ARG A 526 1.55 3.14 -12.90
CA ARG A 526 2.46 2.53 -11.93
C ARG A 526 3.74 2.01 -12.58
N GLY A 527 3.62 1.32 -13.72
CA GLY A 527 4.77 0.80 -14.47
C GLY A 527 5.71 1.89 -14.99
N ILE A 528 5.17 3.05 -15.37
CA ILE A 528 5.98 4.20 -15.82
C ILE A 528 6.33 5.20 -14.71
N GLY A 529 5.91 4.93 -13.46
CA GLY A 529 6.20 5.78 -12.30
C GLY A 529 5.54 7.16 -12.34
N LYS A 530 4.39 7.31 -13.01
CA LYS A 530 3.63 8.56 -13.06
C LYS A 530 2.54 8.57 -11.99
N PRO A 531 2.38 9.67 -11.23
CA PRO A 531 1.26 9.84 -10.31
C PRO A 531 -0.10 9.59 -10.97
N ALA A 532 -0.96 8.80 -10.32
CA ALA A 532 -2.29 8.53 -10.84
C ALA A 532 -3.34 8.40 -9.75
N VAL A 533 -4.51 9.00 -10.02
CA VAL A 533 -5.75 8.84 -9.25
C VAL A 533 -6.79 8.27 -10.19
N VAL A 534 -7.36 7.11 -9.85
CA VAL A 534 -8.35 6.42 -10.70
C VAL A 534 -9.67 6.26 -9.96
N GLY A 535 -10.78 6.13 -10.68
CA GLY A 535 -12.09 5.92 -10.04
C GLY A 535 -12.55 7.10 -9.19
N ALA A 536 -12.23 8.33 -9.58
CA ALA A 536 -12.77 9.53 -8.96
C ALA A 536 -14.21 9.77 -9.45
N GLU A 537 -15.16 8.95 -8.98
CA GLU A 537 -16.55 8.89 -9.48
C GLU A 537 -17.31 10.21 -9.38
N ALA A 538 -16.90 11.10 -8.47
CA ALA A 538 -17.48 12.43 -8.32
C ALA A 538 -17.23 13.34 -9.55
N ILE A 539 -16.24 13.00 -10.39
CA ILE A 539 -15.85 13.77 -11.57
C ILE A 539 -16.67 13.30 -12.79
N LYS A 540 -17.45 14.20 -13.38
CA LYS A 540 -18.18 13.96 -14.64
C LYS A 540 -17.48 14.68 -15.79
N ILE A 541 -17.05 13.92 -16.79
CA ILE A 541 -16.26 14.45 -17.92
C ILE A 541 -17.17 14.62 -19.14
N ASP A 542 -17.05 15.78 -19.79
CA ASP A 542 -17.72 16.12 -21.05
C ASP A 542 -16.64 16.42 -22.11
N TYR A 543 -16.47 15.48 -23.05
CA TYR A 543 -15.46 15.56 -24.09
C TYR A 543 -15.79 16.58 -25.19
N GLU A 544 -17.06 16.85 -25.48
CA GLU A 544 -17.46 17.81 -26.51
C GLU A 544 -17.14 19.23 -26.06
N ARG A 545 -17.44 19.54 -24.80
CA ARG A 545 -17.15 20.84 -24.20
C ARG A 545 -15.73 20.95 -23.67
N LYS A 546 -14.99 19.84 -23.60
CA LYS A 546 -13.63 19.75 -23.04
C LYS A 546 -13.56 20.29 -21.62
N VAL A 547 -14.48 19.80 -20.77
CA VAL A 547 -14.58 20.16 -19.35
C VAL A 547 -14.83 18.94 -18.48
N PHE A 548 -14.51 19.03 -17.20
CA PHE A 548 -15.09 18.15 -16.20
C PHE A 548 -15.77 18.95 -15.09
N GLU A 549 -16.82 18.36 -14.51
CA GLU A 549 -17.59 18.93 -13.42
C GLU A 549 -17.45 18.07 -12.16
N VAL A 550 -17.26 18.72 -11.01
CA VAL A 550 -17.28 18.08 -9.70
C VAL A 550 -17.80 19.05 -8.63
N ASN A 551 -18.79 18.61 -7.85
CA ASN A 551 -19.38 19.40 -6.75
C ASN A 551 -19.77 20.84 -7.17
N GLY A 552 -20.34 21.01 -8.37
CA GLY A 552 -20.73 22.30 -8.94
C GLY A 552 -19.60 23.19 -9.45
N LYS A 553 -18.34 22.73 -9.43
CA LYS A 553 -17.19 23.40 -10.05
C LYS A 553 -16.92 22.83 -11.44
N ILE A 554 -16.64 23.71 -12.40
CA ILE A 554 -16.30 23.35 -13.79
C ILE A 554 -14.81 23.64 -14.01
N VAL A 555 -14.06 22.63 -14.46
CA VAL A 555 -12.64 22.73 -14.84
C VAL A 555 -12.51 22.49 -16.33
N LYS A 556 -11.85 23.42 -17.04
CA LYS A 556 -11.71 23.40 -18.50
C LYS A 556 -10.35 22.87 -18.95
N GLU A 557 -10.25 22.47 -20.20
CA GLU A 557 -8.95 22.15 -20.81
C GLU A 557 -7.99 23.34 -20.71
N GLY A 558 -6.78 23.10 -20.24
CA GLY A 558 -5.77 24.13 -19.95
C GLY A 558 -5.80 24.69 -18.52
N ASP A 559 -6.87 24.46 -17.76
CA ASP A 559 -6.88 24.82 -16.34
C ASP A 559 -5.90 23.94 -15.56
N TRP A 560 -5.33 24.49 -14.49
CA TRP A 560 -4.42 23.74 -13.63
C TRP A 560 -5.17 22.93 -12.59
N ILE A 561 -4.77 21.68 -12.42
CA ILE A 561 -5.16 20.85 -11.28
C ILE A 561 -3.93 20.24 -10.64
N THR A 562 -4.09 19.77 -9.41
CA THR A 562 -3.11 18.92 -8.73
C THR A 562 -3.77 17.61 -8.35
N ILE A 563 -3.11 16.51 -8.67
CA ILE A 563 -3.52 15.17 -8.21
C ILE A 563 -2.51 14.67 -7.20
N ASP A 564 -3.00 14.01 -6.16
CA ASP A 564 -2.17 13.31 -5.18
C ASP A 564 -2.47 11.81 -5.22
N GLY A 565 -1.67 11.10 -6.01
CA GLY A 565 -1.70 9.66 -6.14
C GLY A 565 -1.30 8.91 -4.87
N ASN A 566 -0.83 9.58 -3.81
CA ASN A 566 -0.61 8.95 -2.50
C ASN A 566 -1.91 8.79 -1.70
N THR A 567 -2.80 9.79 -1.79
CA THR A 567 -4.04 9.87 -0.99
C THR A 567 -5.31 9.65 -1.80
N GLY A 568 -5.19 9.72 -3.14
CA GLY A 568 -6.33 9.71 -4.07
C GLY A 568 -7.00 11.08 -4.22
N ASN A 569 -6.44 12.14 -3.65
CA ASN A 569 -7.07 13.45 -3.64
C ASN A 569 -6.83 14.22 -4.95
N VAL A 570 -7.81 15.03 -5.36
CA VAL A 570 -7.74 15.92 -6.52
C VAL A 570 -8.03 17.34 -6.07
N TYR A 571 -7.23 18.31 -6.50
CA TYR A 571 -7.32 19.72 -6.11
C TYR A 571 -7.40 20.61 -7.36
N VAL A 572 -8.10 21.74 -7.26
CA VAL A 572 -8.08 22.78 -8.30
C VAL A 572 -6.87 23.68 -8.08
N GLY A 573 -6.17 24.03 -9.16
CA GLY A 573 -5.00 24.89 -9.15
C GLY A 573 -3.68 24.16 -8.92
N LYS A 574 -2.61 24.95 -8.87
CA LYS A 574 -1.25 24.49 -8.54
C LYS A 574 -1.08 24.48 -7.03
N ILE A 575 -1.20 23.31 -6.43
CA ILE A 575 -0.94 23.14 -5.00
C ILE A 575 0.57 22.93 -4.82
N PRO A 576 1.23 23.64 -3.90
CA PRO A 576 2.64 23.42 -3.61
C PRO A 576 2.92 21.96 -3.26
N THR A 577 3.93 21.37 -3.89
CA THR A 577 4.42 20.03 -3.59
C THR A 577 5.81 20.12 -2.96
N VAL A 578 6.10 19.18 -2.07
CA VAL A 578 7.42 18.99 -1.47
C VAL A 578 8.11 17.85 -2.22
N GLU A 579 9.28 18.13 -2.76
CA GLU A 579 10.14 17.10 -3.36
C GLU A 579 10.60 16.11 -2.27
N PRO A 580 10.65 14.80 -2.58
CA PRO A 580 11.06 13.80 -1.61
C PRO A 580 12.57 13.93 -1.36
N GLU A 581 12.94 14.24 -0.12
CA GLU A 581 14.32 14.11 0.36
C GLU A 581 14.47 12.80 1.14
N ILE A 582 15.60 12.11 0.93
CA ILE A 582 15.97 10.99 1.79
C ILE A 582 16.29 11.58 3.16
N ILE A 583 15.38 11.35 4.11
CA ILE A 583 15.60 11.76 5.50
C ILE A 583 16.88 11.10 6.05
N PRO A 584 17.64 11.76 6.94
CA PRO A 584 18.92 11.24 7.43
C PRO A 584 18.82 9.83 8.02
N GLU A 585 17.71 9.51 8.68
CA GLU A 585 17.44 8.21 9.26
C GLU A 585 17.24 7.13 8.20
N LEU A 586 16.58 7.46 7.07
CA LEU A 586 16.43 6.54 5.95
C LEU A 586 17.79 6.25 5.30
N ASP A 587 18.63 7.28 5.08
CA ASP A 587 19.99 7.07 4.58
C ASP A 587 20.81 6.16 5.51
N LYS A 588 20.70 6.36 6.83
CA LYS A 588 21.38 5.53 7.83
C LYS A 588 20.88 4.08 7.80
N LEU A 589 19.57 3.87 7.73
CA LEU A 589 18.95 2.54 7.61
C LEU A 589 19.43 1.83 6.34
N LEU A 590 19.49 2.54 5.21
CA LEU A 590 19.94 1.99 3.93
C LEU A 590 21.43 1.67 3.93
N LYS A 591 22.26 2.44 4.62
CA LYS A 591 23.68 2.10 4.85
C LYS A 591 23.81 0.80 5.63
N TRP A 592 22.98 0.58 6.65
CA TRP A 592 22.94 -0.73 7.33
C TRP A 592 22.48 -1.84 6.39
N ALA A 593 21.43 -1.58 5.59
CA ALA A 593 20.93 -2.53 4.60
C ALA A 593 22.04 -2.95 3.61
N ASP A 594 22.84 -2.00 3.10
CA ASP A 594 23.95 -2.29 2.19
C ASP A 594 25.04 -3.16 2.81
N THR A 595 25.28 -3.05 4.13
CA THR A 595 26.26 -3.92 4.81
C THR A 595 25.78 -5.36 5.01
N ILE A 596 24.46 -5.60 4.88
CA ILE A 596 23.82 -6.89 5.18
C ILE A 596 23.41 -7.62 3.90
N ARG A 597 22.92 -6.89 2.88
CA ARG A 597 22.48 -7.50 1.62
C ARG A 597 23.63 -8.21 0.91
N LYS A 598 23.30 -9.31 0.24
CA LYS A 598 24.24 -10.02 -0.66
C LYS A 598 24.02 -9.64 -2.12
N LEU A 599 22.77 -9.46 -2.53
CA LEU A 599 22.42 -9.03 -3.88
C LEU A 599 22.91 -7.61 -4.15
N GLY A 600 23.54 -7.43 -5.31
CA GLY A 600 23.75 -6.12 -5.91
C GLY A 600 22.43 -5.48 -6.35
N VAL A 601 22.36 -4.15 -6.37
CA VAL A 601 21.18 -3.43 -6.86
C VAL A 601 21.59 -2.47 -7.96
N ARG A 602 21.27 -2.84 -9.20
CA ARG A 602 21.46 -2.03 -10.40
C ARG A 602 20.15 -1.36 -10.82
N ALA A 603 20.20 -0.49 -11.83
CA ALA A 603 19.03 0.21 -12.34
C ALA A 603 18.69 -0.13 -13.80
N ASN A 604 17.40 -0.08 -14.10
CA ASN A 604 16.86 0.00 -15.46
C ASN A 604 16.73 1.49 -15.80
N ALA A 605 17.65 2.03 -16.59
CA ALA A 605 17.66 3.44 -16.97
C ALA A 605 18.02 3.59 -18.45
N ASP A 606 17.14 4.25 -19.19
CA ASP A 606 17.25 4.40 -20.64
C ASP A 606 17.71 5.80 -21.05
N VAL A 607 17.72 6.76 -20.11
CA VAL A 607 18.11 8.16 -20.33
C VAL A 607 19.04 8.69 -19.21
N PRO A 608 19.86 9.72 -19.49
CA PRO A 608 20.80 10.31 -18.53
C PRO A 608 20.18 10.72 -17.19
N GLU A 609 18.99 11.31 -17.21
CA GLU A 609 18.30 11.78 -16.00
C GLU A 609 17.97 10.62 -15.07
N ASP A 610 17.48 9.50 -15.62
CA ASP A 610 17.15 8.29 -14.87
C ASP A 610 18.41 7.65 -14.28
N ALA A 611 19.52 7.64 -15.04
CA ALA A 611 20.80 7.15 -14.54
C ALA A 611 21.34 8.00 -13.38
N PHE A 612 21.21 9.32 -13.46
CA PHE A 612 21.61 10.22 -12.37
C PHE A 612 20.78 9.99 -11.11
N ILE A 613 19.45 9.87 -11.25
CA ILE A 613 18.54 9.57 -10.14
C ILE A 613 18.88 8.22 -9.52
N ALA A 614 19.07 7.19 -10.34
CA ALA A 614 19.44 5.86 -9.88
C ALA A 614 20.76 5.86 -9.10
N ARG A 615 21.80 6.52 -9.61
CA ARG A 615 23.09 6.65 -8.92
C ARG A 615 22.94 7.39 -7.59
N LYS A 616 22.16 8.48 -7.55
CA LYS A 616 21.84 9.22 -6.32
C LYS A 616 21.15 8.34 -5.27
N PHE A 617 20.31 7.40 -5.68
CA PHE A 617 19.64 6.45 -4.80
C PHE A 617 20.46 5.20 -4.46
N GLY A 618 21.73 5.15 -4.88
CA GLY A 618 22.68 4.10 -4.52
C GLY A 618 22.66 2.90 -5.45
N ALA A 619 22.24 3.06 -6.72
CA ALA A 619 22.40 2.01 -7.71
C ALA A 619 23.88 1.73 -7.98
N GLU A 620 24.24 0.46 -8.05
CA GLU A 620 25.60 -0.05 -8.26
C GLU A 620 25.92 -0.26 -9.74
N GLY A 621 25.17 0.38 -10.63
CA GLY A 621 25.30 0.29 -12.08
C GLY A 621 23.95 0.27 -12.80
N ILE A 622 23.98 0.06 -14.11
CA ILE A 622 22.80 -0.14 -14.96
C ILE A 622 22.74 -1.62 -15.34
N GLY A 623 21.64 -2.30 -14.97
CA GLY A 623 21.40 -3.70 -15.33
C GLY A 623 20.61 -3.86 -16.63
N LEU A 624 20.00 -2.77 -17.12
CA LEU A 624 19.35 -2.70 -18.42
C LEU A 624 19.25 -1.26 -18.93
N LEU A 625 19.94 -0.97 -20.02
CA LEU A 625 19.69 0.17 -20.89
C LEU A 625 19.11 -0.34 -22.22
N ARG A 626 17.92 0.16 -22.58
CA ARG A 626 17.21 -0.18 -23.82
C ARG A 626 17.53 0.83 -24.92
N ILE A 627 18.28 0.41 -25.94
CA ILE A 627 18.69 1.33 -27.01
C ILE A 627 17.52 1.84 -27.84
N GLU A 628 16.37 1.16 -27.82
CA GLU A 628 15.23 1.51 -28.66
C GLU A 628 14.57 2.81 -28.23
N ARG A 629 14.71 3.16 -26.94
CA ARG A 629 14.26 4.44 -26.41
C ARG A 629 15.06 5.61 -26.98
N MET A 630 16.32 5.39 -27.36
CA MET A 630 17.17 6.41 -27.98
C MET A 630 16.70 6.80 -29.39
N PHE A 631 15.97 5.92 -30.08
CA PHE A 631 15.47 6.18 -31.44
C PHE A 631 14.18 7.02 -31.49
N ARG A 632 13.58 7.37 -30.35
CA ARG A 632 12.29 8.10 -30.29
C ARG A 632 12.35 9.53 -30.83
N LYS A 633 13.55 10.13 -30.89
CA LYS A 633 13.71 11.47 -31.48
C LYS A 633 13.44 11.38 -32.99
N PRO A 634 12.64 12.30 -33.59
CA PRO A 634 12.21 12.18 -34.99
C PRO A 634 13.35 11.93 -35.99
N GLU A 635 14.46 12.66 -35.86
CA GLU A 635 15.64 12.54 -36.73
C GLU A 635 16.29 11.15 -36.65
N ARG A 636 16.32 10.55 -35.45
CA ARG A 636 16.89 9.21 -35.22
C ARG A 636 15.96 8.12 -35.70
N LEU A 637 14.65 8.29 -35.50
CA LEU A 637 13.64 7.38 -36.03
C LEU A 637 13.69 7.34 -37.56
N GLU A 638 13.84 8.48 -38.21
CA GLU A 638 14.00 8.56 -39.66
C GLU A 638 15.29 7.88 -40.14
N ALA A 639 16.41 8.10 -39.45
CA ALA A 639 17.66 7.39 -39.73
C ALA A 639 17.50 5.87 -39.60
N LEU A 640 16.82 5.39 -38.55
CA LEU A 640 16.53 3.96 -38.35
C LEU A 640 15.58 3.40 -39.41
N ARG A 641 14.55 4.16 -39.82
CA ARG A 641 13.64 3.76 -40.91
C ARG A 641 14.40 3.53 -42.20
N ASN A 642 15.34 4.41 -42.53
CA ASN A 642 16.19 4.24 -43.72
C ASN A 642 17.04 2.95 -43.65
N VAL A 643 17.55 2.60 -42.46
CA VAL A 643 18.23 1.31 -42.24
C VAL A 643 17.29 0.13 -42.51
N ILE A 644 16.06 0.16 -41.99
CA ILE A 644 15.09 -0.94 -42.12
C ILE A 644 14.60 -1.12 -43.58
N LEU A 645 14.40 0.00 -44.27
CA LEU A 645 13.91 0.02 -45.66
C LEU A 645 15.01 -0.32 -46.67
N SER A 646 16.28 -0.31 -46.28
CA SER A 646 17.40 -0.64 -47.15
C SER A 646 17.36 -2.10 -47.61
N GLU A 647 17.39 -2.32 -48.93
CA GLU A 647 17.37 -3.65 -49.53
C GLU A 647 18.76 -4.27 -49.66
N THR A 648 19.79 -3.46 -49.90
CA THR A 648 21.18 -3.91 -50.00
C THR A 648 21.94 -3.70 -48.69
N ARG A 649 22.99 -4.48 -48.49
CA ARG A 649 23.86 -4.37 -47.33
C ARG A 649 24.61 -3.03 -47.35
N GLU A 650 25.13 -2.63 -48.49
CA GLU A 650 25.94 -1.42 -48.65
C GLU A 650 25.14 -0.17 -48.31
N ALA A 651 23.90 -0.05 -48.80
CA ALA A 651 23.01 1.07 -48.46
C ALA A 651 22.69 1.10 -46.96
N ARG A 652 22.46 -0.08 -46.38
CA ARG A 652 22.18 -0.19 -44.94
C ARG A 652 23.35 0.26 -44.09
N GLU A 653 24.58 -0.10 -44.47
CA GLU A 653 25.80 0.31 -43.76
C GLU A 653 26.00 1.84 -43.81
N GLU A 654 25.70 2.51 -44.93
CA GLU A 654 25.75 3.98 -45.00
C GLU A 654 24.76 4.65 -44.05
N HIS A 655 23.53 4.14 -43.98
CA HIS A 655 22.51 4.66 -43.05
C HIS A 655 22.86 4.34 -41.60
N LEU A 656 23.46 3.18 -41.31
CA LEU A 656 23.92 2.80 -39.97
C LEU A 656 25.02 3.73 -39.47
N LYS A 657 26.00 4.13 -40.31
CA LYS A 657 27.04 5.10 -39.93
C LYS A 657 26.43 6.43 -39.45
N LYS A 658 25.45 6.95 -40.18
CA LYS A 658 24.73 8.18 -39.79
C LYS A 658 23.96 7.98 -38.46
N LEU A 659 23.31 6.84 -38.29
CA LEU A 659 22.59 6.52 -37.06
C LEU A 659 23.55 6.45 -35.85
N VAL A 660 24.72 5.84 -36.01
CA VAL A 660 25.77 5.73 -34.98
C VAL A 660 26.20 7.10 -34.47
N GLU A 661 26.46 8.05 -35.37
CA GLU A 661 26.85 9.43 -34.99
C GLU A 661 25.80 10.12 -34.12
N LEU A 662 24.52 9.84 -34.35
CA LEU A 662 23.40 10.46 -33.62
C LEU A 662 23.17 9.87 -32.23
N ILE A 663 23.52 8.59 -32.01
CA ILE A 663 23.27 7.87 -30.75
C ILE A 663 24.51 7.75 -29.85
N LYS A 664 25.72 7.82 -30.42
CA LYS A 664 26.99 7.77 -29.65
C LYS A 664 27.05 8.77 -28.49
N PRO A 665 26.59 10.04 -28.63
CA PRO A 665 26.61 10.99 -27.52
C PRO A 665 25.83 10.52 -26.29
N ASP A 666 24.69 9.85 -26.49
CA ASP A 666 23.88 9.33 -25.38
C ASP A 666 24.60 8.19 -24.65
N PHE A 667 25.28 7.29 -25.36
CA PHE A 667 26.10 6.25 -24.73
C PHE A 667 27.25 6.84 -23.91
N LYS A 668 27.91 7.86 -24.46
CA LYS A 668 28.99 8.57 -23.78
C LYS A 668 28.50 9.23 -22.50
N GLU A 669 27.36 9.90 -22.55
CA GLU A 669 26.75 10.54 -21.39
C GLU A 669 26.36 9.51 -20.32
N MET A 670 25.71 8.41 -20.70
CA MET A 670 25.32 7.33 -19.78
C MET A 670 26.53 6.69 -19.09
N LEU A 671 27.55 6.34 -19.84
CA LEU A 671 28.79 5.75 -19.31
C LEU A 671 29.54 6.72 -18.39
N LYS A 672 29.52 8.02 -18.71
CA LYS A 672 30.12 9.06 -17.87
C LYS A 672 29.36 9.27 -16.56
N ILE A 673 28.03 9.27 -16.60
CA ILE A 673 27.18 9.36 -15.40
C ILE A 673 27.41 8.16 -14.48
N MET A 674 27.74 7.01 -15.03
CA MET A 674 28.02 5.77 -14.29
C MET A 674 29.50 5.44 -14.20
N ASP A 675 30.38 6.45 -14.26
CA ASP A 675 31.82 6.22 -14.19
C ASP A 675 32.23 5.34 -12.99
N GLY A 676 33.00 4.28 -13.27
CA GLY A 676 33.41 3.25 -12.31
C GLY A 676 32.38 2.16 -12.01
N LEU A 677 31.18 2.20 -12.60
CA LEU A 677 30.11 1.23 -12.38
C LEU A 677 29.70 0.54 -13.70
N PRO A 678 29.26 -0.73 -13.66
CA PRO A 678 28.85 -1.47 -14.85
C PRO A 678 27.61 -0.88 -15.51
N VAL A 679 27.63 -0.78 -16.84
CA VAL A 679 26.50 -0.35 -17.66
C VAL A 679 26.17 -1.42 -18.69
N VAL A 680 25.09 -2.16 -18.43
CA VAL A 680 24.55 -3.18 -19.34
C VAL A 680 23.69 -2.52 -20.41
N ILE A 681 24.16 -2.58 -21.66
CA ILE A 681 23.44 -2.06 -22.82
C ILE A 681 22.91 -3.22 -23.65
N ARG A 682 21.58 -3.29 -23.78
CA ARG A 682 20.91 -4.31 -24.59
C ARG A 682 20.90 -3.90 -26.05
N LEU A 683 21.31 -4.80 -26.94
CA LEU A 683 21.17 -4.60 -28.38
C LEU A 683 19.69 -4.59 -28.80
N ILE A 684 19.42 -4.18 -30.04
CA ILE A 684 18.06 -3.95 -30.53
C ILE A 684 17.22 -5.23 -30.41
N ASP A 685 16.06 -5.08 -29.77
CA ASP A 685 15.18 -6.19 -29.42
C ASP A 685 13.84 -6.20 -30.18
N PRO A 686 13.07 -5.10 -30.30
CA PRO A 686 11.81 -5.08 -31.04
C PRO A 686 11.96 -5.50 -32.50
N PRO A 687 10.90 -6.08 -33.08
CA PRO A 687 10.85 -6.36 -34.50
C PRO A 687 10.88 -5.06 -35.31
N LEU A 688 11.55 -5.09 -36.46
CA LEU A 688 11.83 -3.88 -37.23
C LEU A 688 10.58 -3.15 -37.73
N HIS A 689 9.45 -3.84 -37.88
CA HIS A 689 8.20 -3.22 -38.32
C HIS A 689 7.57 -2.27 -37.28
N GLU A 690 7.89 -2.38 -35.98
CA GLU A 690 7.38 -1.46 -34.96
C GLU A 690 7.87 -0.02 -35.14
N PHE A 691 8.97 0.18 -35.86
CA PHE A 691 9.51 1.51 -36.17
C PHE A 691 8.92 2.10 -37.46
N LEU A 692 8.11 1.34 -38.19
CA LEU A 692 7.48 1.74 -39.44
C LEU A 692 6.03 2.20 -39.18
N PRO A 693 5.48 3.09 -40.02
CA PRO A 693 4.05 3.42 -39.98
C PRO A 693 3.18 2.18 -40.24
N ALA A 694 1.95 2.15 -39.73
CA ALA A 694 1.08 1.00 -39.92
C ALA A 694 0.69 0.86 -41.41
N PRO A 695 0.61 -0.36 -41.97
CA PRO A 695 0.21 -0.54 -43.37
C PRO A 695 -1.10 0.14 -43.72
N GLU A 696 -2.06 0.16 -42.79
CA GLU A 696 -3.36 0.77 -42.93
C GLU A 696 -3.26 2.30 -43.06
N GLU A 697 -2.35 2.93 -42.31
CA GLU A 697 -2.06 4.37 -42.39
C GLU A 697 -1.40 4.73 -43.72
N VAL A 698 -0.38 3.95 -44.13
CA VAL A 698 0.31 4.16 -45.41
C VAL A 698 -0.64 3.94 -46.59
N LEU A 699 -1.54 2.95 -46.49
CA LEU A 699 -2.53 2.67 -47.52
C LEU A 699 -3.54 3.81 -47.64
N LYS A 700 -4.00 4.36 -46.51
CA LYS A 700 -4.88 5.53 -46.50
C LYS A 700 -4.22 6.73 -47.16
N GLU A 701 -2.99 7.05 -46.78
CA GLU A 701 -2.21 8.14 -47.39
C GLU A 701 -1.99 7.91 -48.89
N LEU A 702 -1.71 6.66 -49.29
CA LEU A 702 -1.57 6.28 -50.69
C LEU A 702 -2.85 6.51 -51.48
N TYR A 703 -4.02 6.15 -50.93
CA TYR A 703 -5.31 6.41 -51.58
C TYR A 703 -5.61 7.90 -51.71
N GLU A 704 -5.33 8.69 -50.67
CA GLU A 704 -5.50 10.15 -50.70
C GLU A 704 -4.61 10.78 -51.79
N VAL A 705 -3.32 10.41 -51.83
CA VAL A 705 -2.37 10.93 -52.83
C VAL A 705 -2.71 10.46 -54.24
N LYS A 706 -3.10 9.18 -54.44
CA LYS A 706 -3.53 8.67 -55.75
C LYS A 706 -4.82 9.36 -56.22
N THR A 707 -5.76 9.66 -55.33
CA THR A 707 -6.99 10.37 -55.67
C THR A 707 -6.69 11.80 -56.11
N ALA A 708 -5.90 12.54 -55.34
CA ALA A 708 -5.45 13.89 -55.70
C ALA A 708 -4.66 13.90 -57.02
N TYR A 709 -3.79 12.92 -57.24
CA TYR A 709 -3.08 12.74 -58.51
C TYR A 709 -4.05 12.53 -59.68
N LEU A 710 -5.03 11.62 -59.56
CA LEU A 710 -5.99 11.33 -60.62
C LEU A 710 -6.89 12.53 -60.94
N GLU A 711 -7.34 13.28 -59.94
CA GLU A 711 -8.15 14.49 -60.13
C GLU A 711 -7.38 15.57 -60.89
N LEU A 712 -6.14 15.84 -60.49
CA LEU A 712 -5.28 16.84 -61.15
C LEU A 712 -4.82 16.38 -62.53
N ASN A 713 -4.49 15.10 -62.70
CA ASN A 713 -4.06 14.54 -63.97
C ASN A 713 -5.22 14.33 -64.97
N ASN A 714 -6.48 14.46 -64.55
CA ASN A 714 -7.63 14.45 -65.45
C ASN A 714 -8.08 15.86 -65.86
N SER A 715 -7.55 16.92 -65.24
CA SER A 715 -7.85 18.32 -65.59
C SER A 715 -6.86 18.88 -66.61
N GLN A 716 -7.36 19.28 -67.79
CA GLN A 716 -6.54 19.88 -68.84
C GLN A 716 -5.92 21.21 -68.39
N VAL A 717 -6.63 21.98 -67.56
CA VAL A 717 -6.17 23.27 -67.00
C VAL A 717 -5.04 23.07 -65.98
N ALA A 718 -5.10 22.02 -65.15
CA ALA A 718 -4.08 21.73 -64.14
C ALA A 718 -2.76 21.23 -64.76
N LYS A 719 -2.84 20.54 -65.90
CA LYS A 719 -1.66 20.08 -66.66
C LYS A 719 -0.82 21.24 -67.20
N ASP A 720 -1.47 22.33 -67.63
CA ASP A 720 -0.81 23.49 -68.21
C ASP A 720 -0.24 24.44 -67.14
N LEU A 721 -0.88 24.54 -65.98
CA LEU A 721 -0.51 25.47 -64.89
C LEU A 721 0.42 24.86 -63.82
N THR A 722 0.35 23.55 -63.57
CA THR A 722 1.05 22.90 -62.42
C THR A 722 1.68 21.52 -62.74
N PRO A 723 2.47 21.37 -63.82
CA PRO A 723 3.06 20.07 -64.20
C PRO A 723 4.03 19.50 -63.14
N ASN A 724 4.73 20.36 -62.40
CA ASN A 724 5.65 19.94 -61.34
C ASN A 724 4.92 19.30 -60.15
N VAL A 725 3.72 19.79 -59.81
CA VAL A 725 2.91 19.25 -58.71
C VAL A 725 2.36 17.87 -59.05
N ILE A 726 1.94 17.66 -60.30
CA ILE A 726 1.47 16.35 -60.78
C ILE A 726 2.61 15.32 -60.70
N LYS A 727 3.82 15.70 -61.11
CA LYS A 727 5.01 14.83 -61.01
C LYS A 727 5.39 14.54 -59.56
N GLU A 728 5.32 15.51 -58.67
CA GLU A 728 5.59 15.33 -57.24
C GLU A 728 4.60 14.37 -56.58
N LEU A 729 3.31 14.49 -56.91
CA LEU A 729 2.27 13.56 -56.45
C LEU A 729 2.46 12.13 -57.02
N GLU A 730 2.87 12.01 -58.28
CA GLU A 730 3.19 10.72 -58.89
C GLU A 730 4.38 10.04 -58.19
N ASP A 731 5.46 10.80 -57.95
CA ASP A 731 6.65 10.31 -57.27
C ASP A 731 6.34 9.95 -55.80
N ARG A 732 5.50 10.75 -55.13
CA ARG A 732 5.02 10.46 -53.77
C ARG A 732 4.16 9.20 -53.74
N ALA A 733 3.24 9.01 -54.69
CA ALA A 733 2.44 7.80 -54.80
C ALA A 733 3.31 6.55 -54.99
N LYS A 734 4.31 6.61 -55.88
CA LYS A 734 5.27 5.49 -56.08
C LYS A 734 6.06 5.17 -54.80
N LYS A 735 6.51 6.19 -54.07
CA LYS A 735 7.19 6.01 -52.78
C LYS A 735 6.29 5.36 -51.73
N LEU A 736 5.04 5.84 -51.59
CA LEU A 736 4.07 5.27 -50.66
C LEU A 736 3.68 3.83 -51.03
N GLU A 737 3.62 3.50 -52.31
CA GLU A 737 3.33 2.14 -52.78
C GLU A 737 4.49 1.17 -52.48
N ALA A 738 5.73 1.61 -52.69
CA ALA A 738 6.92 0.86 -52.31
C ALA A 738 7.01 0.67 -50.78
N LEU A 739 6.73 1.75 -50.01
CA LEU A 739 6.67 1.70 -48.56
C LEU A 739 5.59 0.73 -48.08
N TYR A 740 4.36 0.82 -48.60
CA TYR A 740 3.27 -0.07 -48.25
C TYR A 740 3.62 -1.54 -48.50
N LYS A 741 4.21 -1.85 -49.66
CA LYS A 741 4.68 -3.21 -49.99
C LYS A 741 5.71 -3.71 -48.97
N ARG A 742 6.67 -2.85 -48.59
CA ARG A 742 7.73 -3.20 -47.63
C ARG A 742 7.18 -3.38 -46.22
N VAL A 743 6.39 -2.44 -45.70
CA VAL A 743 5.78 -2.55 -44.37
C VAL A 743 4.86 -3.77 -44.29
N SER A 744 4.07 -4.03 -45.33
CA SER A 744 3.19 -5.21 -45.39
C SER A 744 3.97 -6.53 -45.37
N THR A 745 5.15 -6.56 -45.98
CA THR A 745 6.04 -7.74 -45.96
C THR A 745 6.68 -7.95 -44.59
N LEU A 746 7.00 -6.87 -43.88
CA LEU A 746 7.61 -6.92 -42.56
C LEU A 746 6.60 -7.12 -41.43
N LYS A 747 5.29 -6.95 -41.69
CA LYS A 747 4.21 -7.19 -40.71
C LYS A 747 4.21 -8.66 -40.30
N GLU A 748 4.22 -8.90 -39.00
CA GLU A 748 4.14 -10.23 -38.44
C GLU A 748 2.81 -10.43 -37.70
N HIS A 749 2.32 -11.67 -37.69
CA HIS A 749 1.10 -12.00 -36.96
C HIS A 749 1.26 -11.92 -35.45
N ASN A 750 2.43 -12.34 -34.93
CA ASN A 750 2.76 -12.31 -33.50
C ASN A 750 4.15 -11.66 -33.32
N PRO A 751 4.23 -10.31 -33.31
CA PRO A 751 5.50 -9.58 -33.21
C PRO A 751 6.38 -9.99 -32.02
N MET A 752 5.75 -10.37 -30.89
CA MET A 752 6.45 -10.87 -29.70
C MET A 752 7.39 -12.04 -29.98
N MET A 753 7.01 -12.96 -30.87
CA MET A 753 7.76 -14.19 -31.16
C MET A 753 8.45 -14.15 -32.53
N GLY A 754 8.47 -13.00 -33.21
CA GLY A 754 8.86 -12.86 -34.60
C GLY A 754 10.35 -12.59 -34.86
N HIS A 755 10.64 -11.87 -35.94
CA HIS A 755 11.98 -11.52 -36.40
C HIS A 755 12.54 -10.33 -35.62
N ARG A 756 13.01 -10.65 -34.40
CA ARG A 756 13.42 -9.66 -33.40
C ARG A 756 14.70 -10.11 -32.66
N GLY A 757 15.27 -9.22 -31.85
CA GLY A 757 16.46 -9.50 -31.01
C GLY A 757 17.64 -10.14 -31.77
N VAL A 758 18.24 -11.21 -31.21
CA VAL A 758 19.40 -11.88 -31.82
C VAL A 758 19.15 -12.32 -33.27
N ARG A 759 17.90 -12.63 -33.64
CA ARG A 759 17.53 -13.08 -34.99
C ARG A 759 17.74 -11.98 -36.02
N VAL A 760 17.54 -10.72 -35.64
CA VAL A 760 17.89 -9.56 -36.46
C VAL A 760 19.40 -9.47 -36.64
N GLY A 761 20.17 -9.67 -35.57
CA GLY A 761 21.63 -9.72 -35.63
C GLY A 761 22.19 -10.90 -36.44
N VAL A 762 21.45 -12.01 -36.55
CA VAL A 762 21.83 -13.15 -37.40
C VAL A 762 21.57 -12.85 -38.87
N THR A 763 20.40 -12.29 -39.21
CA THR A 763 20.07 -11.97 -40.62
C THR A 763 20.79 -10.73 -41.13
N PHE A 764 21.08 -9.77 -40.26
CA PHE A 764 21.71 -8.48 -40.58
C PHE A 764 22.83 -8.17 -39.58
N PRO A 765 23.97 -8.89 -39.61
CA PRO A 765 25.06 -8.72 -38.67
C PRO A 765 25.64 -7.30 -38.62
N GLU A 766 25.56 -6.56 -39.72
CA GLU A 766 25.98 -5.16 -39.81
C GLU A 766 25.24 -4.26 -38.81
N ILE A 767 23.96 -4.54 -38.49
CA ILE A 767 23.21 -3.78 -37.49
C ILE A 767 23.88 -3.92 -36.12
N TYR A 768 24.20 -5.15 -35.70
CA TYR A 768 24.86 -5.40 -34.43
C TYR A 768 26.28 -4.85 -34.42
N TYR A 769 27.01 -4.93 -35.54
CA TYR A 769 28.37 -4.39 -35.64
C TYR A 769 28.39 -2.89 -35.38
N TYR A 770 27.56 -2.11 -36.08
CA TYR A 770 27.56 -0.65 -35.95
C TYR A 770 26.98 -0.17 -34.60
N LEU A 771 25.96 -0.86 -34.07
CA LEU A 771 25.43 -0.54 -32.73
C LEU A 771 26.45 -0.83 -31.64
N SER A 772 27.13 -1.98 -31.66
CA SER A 772 28.22 -2.27 -30.74
C SER A 772 29.37 -1.28 -30.90
N ARG A 773 29.73 -0.94 -32.14
CA ARG A 773 30.76 0.06 -32.43
C ARG A 773 30.44 1.41 -31.81
N ALA A 774 29.20 1.89 -31.87
CA ALA A 774 28.79 3.15 -31.23
C ALA A 774 29.06 3.15 -29.71
N MET A 775 28.75 2.04 -29.03
CA MET A 775 28.96 1.87 -27.59
C MET A 775 30.47 1.83 -27.26
N LEU A 776 31.23 1.11 -28.07
CA LEU A 776 32.67 0.93 -27.92
C LEU A 776 33.44 2.23 -28.17
N GLU A 777 33.07 2.99 -29.20
CA GLU A 777 33.66 4.31 -29.48
C GLU A 777 33.39 5.29 -28.33
N ALA A 778 32.17 5.30 -27.78
CA ALA A 778 31.84 6.12 -26.62
C ALA A 778 32.71 5.76 -25.40
N ALA A 779 32.87 4.46 -25.11
CA ALA A 779 33.74 3.98 -24.04
C ALA A 779 35.23 4.33 -24.30
N ALA A 780 35.69 4.19 -25.53
CA ALA A 780 37.06 4.50 -25.94
C ALA A 780 37.39 6.00 -25.78
N GLU A 781 36.48 6.88 -26.19
CA GLU A 781 36.61 8.33 -25.99
C GLU A 781 36.70 8.67 -24.50
N LEU A 782 35.84 8.08 -23.66
CA LEU A 782 35.88 8.29 -22.22
C LEU A 782 37.15 7.78 -21.55
N LYS A 783 37.67 6.62 -21.97
CA LYS A 783 38.96 6.09 -21.49
C LYS A 783 40.11 7.07 -21.80
N LYS A 784 40.11 7.69 -22.99
CA LYS A 784 41.08 8.74 -23.35
C LYS A 784 40.92 10.02 -22.53
N GLU A 785 39.70 10.36 -22.15
CA GLU A 785 39.39 11.49 -21.27
C GLU A 785 39.72 11.21 -19.79
N GLY A 786 40.17 10.00 -19.45
CA GLY A 786 40.59 9.61 -18.09
C GLY A 786 39.48 9.01 -17.22
N TYR A 787 38.29 8.79 -17.79
CA TYR A 787 37.21 8.06 -17.12
C TYR A 787 37.47 6.54 -17.14
N LYS A 788 36.77 5.80 -16.30
CA LYS A 788 36.78 4.34 -16.16
C LYS A 788 35.41 3.75 -16.50
N PRO A 789 34.97 3.83 -17.76
CA PRO A 789 33.69 3.25 -18.17
C PRO A 789 33.76 1.72 -18.12
N VAL A 790 32.75 1.09 -17.51
CA VAL A 790 32.60 -0.38 -17.47
C VAL A 790 31.41 -0.76 -18.37
N LEU A 791 31.69 -1.11 -19.62
CA LEU A 791 30.68 -1.42 -20.63
C LEU A 791 30.39 -2.93 -20.67
N GLU A 792 29.11 -3.29 -20.63
CA GLU A 792 28.62 -4.67 -20.76
C GLU A 792 27.60 -4.73 -21.92
N ILE A 793 27.86 -5.53 -22.95
CA ILE A 793 26.98 -5.65 -24.13
C ILE A 793 26.09 -6.88 -23.99
N MET A 794 24.77 -6.71 -24.08
CA MET A 794 23.80 -7.78 -23.87
C MET A 794 23.02 -8.13 -25.15
N ILE A 795 23.00 -9.43 -25.49
CA ILE A 795 22.28 -9.98 -26.64
C ILE A 795 20.86 -10.41 -26.21
N PRO A 796 19.77 -9.87 -26.79
CA PRO A 796 18.39 -10.25 -26.47
C PRO A 796 17.87 -11.47 -27.27
N GLN A 797 16.82 -12.10 -26.78
CA GLN A 797 15.97 -13.12 -27.42
C GLN A 797 16.71 -14.39 -27.88
N VAL A 798 17.80 -14.73 -27.17
CA VAL A 798 18.57 -15.95 -27.43
C VAL A 798 17.75 -17.19 -27.07
N ALA A 799 17.77 -18.18 -27.97
CA ALA A 799 17.21 -19.50 -27.75
C ALA A 799 18.25 -20.62 -27.88
N HIS A 800 19.36 -20.38 -28.58
CA HIS A 800 20.41 -21.37 -28.82
C HIS A 800 21.82 -20.76 -28.76
N VAL A 801 22.78 -21.50 -28.17
CA VAL A 801 24.18 -21.05 -28.02
C VAL A 801 24.86 -20.61 -29.33
N ASN A 802 24.58 -21.29 -30.44
CA ASN A 802 25.09 -20.92 -31.76
C ASN A 802 24.61 -19.55 -32.26
N GLU A 803 23.45 -19.04 -31.83
CA GLU A 803 23.02 -17.67 -32.15
C GLU A 803 23.99 -16.67 -31.52
N VAL A 804 24.34 -16.87 -30.25
CA VAL A 804 25.35 -16.07 -29.52
C VAL A 804 26.71 -16.15 -30.22
N ARG A 805 27.20 -17.36 -30.51
CA ARG A 805 28.48 -17.55 -31.20
C ARG A 805 28.52 -16.80 -32.52
N PHE A 806 27.45 -16.91 -33.31
CA PHE A 806 27.36 -16.28 -34.62
C PHE A 806 27.45 -14.77 -34.52
N VAL A 807 26.62 -14.11 -33.71
CA VAL A 807 26.63 -12.64 -33.60
C VAL A 807 27.90 -12.12 -32.93
N LYS A 808 28.47 -12.84 -31.96
CA LYS A 808 29.78 -12.49 -31.36
C LYS A 808 30.88 -12.47 -32.42
N GLN A 809 30.99 -13.53 -33.22
CA GLN A 809 32.06 -13.67 -34.21
C GLN A 809 31.87 -12.77 -35.44
N ARG A 810 30.63 -12.54 -35.87
CA ARG A 810 30.32 -11.78 -37.09
C ARG A 810 30.16 -10.28 -36.87
N ALA A 811 29.87 -9.83 -35.65
CA ALA A 811 29.56 -8.44 -35.37
C ALA A 811 30.35 -7.87 -34.19
N ILE A 812 30.16 -8.39 -32.97
CA ILE A 812 30.63 -7.73 -31.74
C ILE A 812 32.16 -7.76 -31.61
N ILE A 813 32.79 -8.94 -31.77
CA ILE A 813 34.26 -9.08 -31.66
C ILE A 813 34.99 -8.29 -32.76
N PRO A 814 34.57 -8.31 -34.03
CA PRO A 814 35.12 -7.41 -35.05
C PRO A 814 35.04 -5.93 -34.65
N ALA A 815 33.89 -5.47 -34.14
CA ALA A 815 33.73 -4.08 -33.71
C ALA A 815 34.69 -3.69 -32.58
N ILE A 816 34.90 -4.58 -31.60
CA ILE A 816 35.89 -4.37 -30.52
C ILE A 816 37.29 -4.16 -31.13
N LYS A 817 37.75 -5.09 -31.96
CA LYS A 817 39.10 -5.02 -32.56
C LYS A 817 39.32 -3.78 -33.40
N ASP A 818 38.31 -3.38 -34.19
CA ASP A 818 38.39 -2.20 -35.03
C ASP A 818 38.49 -0.93 -34.19
N VAL A 819 37.66 -0.78 -33.16
CA VAL A 819 37.70 0.39 -32.25
C VAL A 819 38.99 0.42 -31.43
N GLU A 820 39.47 -0.72 -30.90
CA GLU A 820 40.76 -0.79 -30.19
C GLU A 820 41.91 -0.30 -31.07
N LYS A 821 41.94 -0.74 -32.33
CA LYS A 821 42.97 -0.35 -33.30
C LYS A 821 42.89 1.14 -33.66
N GLU A 822 41.69 1.65 -33.91
CA GLU A 822 41.48 3.04 -34.35
C GLU A 822 41.70 4.05 -33.22
N TYR A 823 41.27 3.71 -32.00
CA TYR A 823 41.40 4.58 -30.85
C TYR A 823 42.69 4.33 -30.06
N GLY A 824 43.35 3.18 -30.19
CA GLY A 824 44.56 2.88 -29.41
C GLY A 824 44.28 2.77 -27.91
N VAL A 825 43.14 2.20 -27.55
CA VAL A 825 42.73 1.91 -26.16
C VAL A 825 42.49 0.42 -25.98
N ASP A 826 42.66 -0.07 -24.76
CA ASP A 826 42.33 -1.45 -24.39
C ASP A 826 40.83 -1.56 -24.07
N LEU A 827 40.12 -2.45 -24.77
CA LEU A 827 38.71 -2.76 -24.58
C LEU A 827 38.51 -4.26 -24.24
N SER A 828 39.55 -4.95 -23.82
CA SER A 828 39.49 -6.36 -23.42
C SER A 828 38.67 -6.62 -22.15
N ASP A 829 38.36 -5.57 -21.38
CA ASP A 829 37.50 -5.56 -20.20
C ASP A 829 35.99 -5.50 -20.52
N VAL A 830 35.61 -5.30 -21.79
CA VAL A 830 34.20 -5.30 -22.21
C VAL A 830 33.63 -6.70 -22.12
N LYS A 831 32.60 -6.86 -21.29
CA LYS A 831 31.89 -8.14 -21.15
C LYS A 831 30.80 -8.28 -22.20
N ILE A 832 30.59 -9.51 -22.68
CA ILE A 832 29.49 -9.87 -23.58
C ILE A 832 28.60 -10.89 -22.90
N GLY A 833 27.35 -10.49 -22.65
CA GLY A 833 26.33 -11.27 -21.99
C GLY A 833 25.12 -11.55 -22.87
N THR A 834 24.15 -12.23 -22.30
CA THR A 834 22.87 -12.49 -22.96
C THR A 834 21.71 -12.32 -21.99
N MET A 835 20.58 -11.92 -22.55
CA MET A 835 19.31 -11.99 -21.84
C MET A 835 18.85 -13.46 -21.82
N ILE A 836 18.39 -13.94 -20.66
CA ILE A 836 17.76 -15.24 -20.49
C ILE A 836 16.25 -14.99 -20.34
N GLU A 837 15.55 -15.10 -21.46
CA GLU A 837 14.13 -14.72 -21.55
C GLU A 837 13.30 -15.68 -22.41
N THR A 838 13.94 -16.67 -23.05
CA THR A 838 13.24 -17.77 -23.70
C THR A 838 13.28 -19.01 -22.81
N VAL A 839 12.21 -19.81 -22.83
CA VAL A 839 12.15 -21.08 -22.08
C VAL A 839 13.33 -21.98 -22.46
N ARG A 840 13.67 -22.05 -23.76
CA ARG A 840 14.80 -22.86 -24.24
C ARG A 840 16.14 -22.40 -23.68
N ALA A 841 16.38 -21.09 -23.61
CA ALA A 841 17.62 -20.57 -23.02
C ALA A 841 17.78 -20.97 -21.55
N CYS A 842 16.70 -20.97 -20.76
CA CYS A 842 16.74 -21.45 -19.38
C CYS A 842 17.10 -22.94 -19.30
N LEU A 843 16.48 -23.77 -20.16
CA LEU A 843 16.71 -25.22 -20.20
C LEU A 843 18.12 -25.60 -20.67
N THR A 844 18.74 -24.78 -21.53
CA THR A 844 20.09 -25.01 -22.08
C THR A 844 21.13 -24.02 -21.54
N ALA A 845 20.87 -23.43 -20.38
CA ALA A 845 21.69 -22.35 -19.82
C ALA A 845 23.18 -22.72 -19.67
N GLY A 846 23.48 -23.97 -19.30
CA GLY A 846 24.87 -24.44 -19.17
C GLY A 846 25.67 -24.46 -20.48
N GLU A 847 25.02 -24.56 -21.65
CA GLU A 847 25.72 -24.41 -22.93
C GLU A 847 25.99 -22.95 -23.26
N ILE A 848 25.00 -22.09 -23.01
CA ILE A 848 25.08 -20.65 -23.29
C ILE A 848 26.13 -20.00 -22.38
N ALA A 849 26.18 -20.38 -21.11
CA ALA A 849 27.10 -19.84 -20.09
C ALA A 849 28.60 -20.00 -20.44
N LYS A 850 28.95 -20.95 -21.32
CA LYS A 850 30.33 -21.14 -21.80
C LYS A 850 30.77 -20.07 -22.80
N GLU A 851 29.83 -19.36 -23.40
CA GLU A 851 30.08 -18.39 -24.46
C GLU A 851 29.86 -16.95 -24.01
N VAL A 852 29.46 -16.71 -22.76
CA VAL A 852 29.11 -15.37 -22.25
C VAL A 852 29.65 -15.13 -20.85
N ASP A 853 29.81 -13.85 -20.51
CA ASP A 853 30.36 -13.42 -19.22
C ASP A 853 29.27 -13.21 -18.16
N PHE A 854 28.03 -12.94 -18.58
CA PHE A 854 26.91 -12.74 -17.68
C PHE A 854 25.56 -13.14 -18.30
N PHE A 855 24.60 -13.43 -17.42
CA PHE A 855 23.18 -13.58 -17.72
C PHE A 855 22.37 -12.44 -17.11
N SER A 856 21.36 -11.96 -17.84
CA SER A 856 20.32 -11.11 -17.28
C SER A 856 18.95 -11.73 -17.58
N PHE A 857 18.21 -12.14 -16.57
CA PHE A 857 16.86 -12.67 -16.78
C PHE A 857 15.93 -11.54 -17.23
N GLY A 858 15.35 -11.70 -18.42
CA GLY A 858 14.28 -10.85 -18.94
C GLY A 858 12.93 -11.45 -18.54
N THR A 859 12.58 -11.32 -17.27
CA THR A 859 11.44 -12.07 -16.70
C THR A 859 10.09 -11.65 -17.27
N ASN A 860 9.95 -10.44 -17.80
CA ASN A 860 8.72 -10.05 -18.49
C ASN A 860 8.44 -10.99 -19.68
N ASP A 861 9.41 -11.14 -20.58
CA ASP A 861 9.30 -12.03 -21.75
C ASP A 861 9.32 -13.51 -21.36
N LEU A 862 10.06 -13.88 -20.31
CA LEU A 862 10.04 -15.24 -19.79
C LEU A 862 8.67 -15.63 -19.22
N THR A 863 8.01 -14.73 -18.48
CA THR A 863 6.63 -14.93 -18.01
C THR A 863 5.68 -15.09 -19.19
N GLN A 864 5.78 -14.22 -20.21
CA GLN A 864 4.98 -14.35 -21.43
C GLN A 864 5.17 -15.71 -22.09
N ALA A 865 6.42 -16.17 -22.23
CA ALA A 865 6.74 -17.45 -22.85
C ALA A 865 6.31 -18.66 -22.01
N THR A 866 6.36 -18.55 -20.68
CA THR A 866 6.01 -19.64 -19.76
C THR A 866 4.50 -19.82 -19.65
N PHE A 867 3.76 -18.72 -19.48
CA PHE A 867 2.29 -18.75 -19.40
C PHE A 867 1.62 -18.79 -20.78
N SER A 868 2.36 -18.52 -21.86
CA SER A 868 1.80 -18.22 -23.18
C SER A 868 0.82 -17.04 -23.13
N PHE A 869 1.15 -16.04 -22.31
CA PHE A 869 0.37 -14.82 -22.11
C PHE A 869 1.01 -13.68 -22.89
N SER A 870 0.28 -13.10 -23.84
CA SER A 870 0.62 -11.79 -24.40
C SER A 870 0.27 -10.73 -23.36
N ARG A 871 1.27 -10.02 -22.85
CA ARG A 871 1.09 -9.05 -21.74
C ARG A 871 0.01 -8.02 -22.07
N ASP A 872 0.07 -7.47 -23.28
CA ASP A 872 -0.85 -6.41 -23.74
C ASP A 872 -2.31 -6.90 -23.83
N ASP A 873 -2.50 -8.18 -24.16
CA ASP A 873 -3.82 -8.81 -24.26
C ASP A 873 -4.37 -9.24 -22.90
N VAL A 874 -3.51 -9.84 -22.06
CA VAL A 874 -3.90 -10.48 -20.81
C VAL A 874 -4.36 -9.46 -19.77
N GLU A 875 -3.63 -8.36 -19.61
CA GLU A 875 -3.91 -7.33 -18.59
C GLU A 875 -5.33 -6.76 -18.71
N ASN A 876 -5.87 -6.64 -19.93
CA ASN A 876 -7.18 -6.02 -20.18
C ASN A 876 -8.31 -7.01 -20.44
N LYS A 877 -8.03 -8.24 -20.88
CA LYS A 877 -9.09 -9.17 -21.31
C LYS A 877 -9.59 -10.09 -20.21
N PHE A 878 -8.68 -10.69 -19.43
CA PHE A 878 -9.05 -11.74 -18.48
C PHE A 878 -8.24 -11.78 -17.18
N MET A 879 -7.12 -11.04 -17.06
CA MET A 879 -6.34 -10.99 -15.82
C MET A 879 -7.17 -10.53 -14.60
N PRO A 880 -8.05 -9.49 -14.70
CA PRO A 880 -8.89 -9.10 -13.57
C PRO A 880 -9.77 -10.27 -13.07
N GLN A 881 -10.39 -11.02 -13.98
CA GLN A 881 -11.21 -12.18 -13.62
C GLN A 881 -10.37 -13.33 -13.06
N TYR A 882 -9.13 -13.53 -13.53
CA TYR A 882 -8.23 -14.54 -12.98
C TYR A 882 -7.86 -14.26 -11.52
N LEU A 883 -7.63 -12.98 -11.19
CA LEU A 883 -7.36 -12.55 -9.81
C LEU A 883 -8.64 -12.59 -8.96
N GLU A 884 -9.77 -12.15 -9.51
CA GLU A 884 -11.07 -12.18 -8.82
C GLU A 884 -11.53 -13.61 -8.50
N TYR A 885 -11.26 -14.57 -9.38
CA TYR A 885 -11.57 -15.98 -9.17
C TYR A 885 -10.45 -16.75 -8.45
N GLU A 886 -9.38 -16.06 -8.04
CA GLU A 886 -8.20 -16.64 -7.39
C GLU A 886 -7.59 -17.82 -8.18
N ILE A 887 -7.74 -17.80 -9.52
CA ILE A 887 -7.05 -18.76 -10.41
C ILE A 887 -5.55 -18.54 -10.32
N LEU A 888 -5.15 -17.26 -10.24
CA LEU A 888 -3.80 -16.85 -9.88
C LEU A 888 -3.89 -16.02 -8.59
N PRO A 889 -3.00 -16.26 -7.62
CA PRO A 889 -2.99 -15.50 -6.37
C PRO A 889 -2.59 -14.04 -6.61
N GLU A 890 -1.70 -13.80 -7.60
CA GLU A 890 -1.16 -12.50 -7.94
C GLU A 890 -0.94 -12.37 -9.45
N ASN A 891 -0.72 -11.14 -9.91
CA ASN A 891 -0.39 -10.89 -11.31
C ASN A 891 1.07 -11.30 -11.57
N PRO A 892 1.34 -12.31 -12.44
CA PRO A 892 2.67 -12.87 -12.66
C PRO A 892 3.64 -11.94 -13.42
N PHE A 893 3.15 -10.76 -13.86
CA PHE A 893 3.97 -9.69 -14.44
C PHE A 893 4.37 -8.61 -13.41
N GLN A 894 3.83 -8.67 -12.19
CA GLN A 894 4.16 -7.77 -11.08
C GLN A 894 5.04 -8.49 -10.06
N THR A 895 4.57 -9.65 -9.59
CA THR A 895 5.28 -10.55 -8.69
C THR A 895 5.66 -11.81 -9.45
N ILE A 896 6.89 -12.27 -9.27
CA ILE A 896 7.37 -13.45 -9.98
C ILE A 896 6.56 -14.69 -9.57
N ASP A 897 6.07 -15.44 -10.57
CA ASP A 897 5.52 -16.77 -10.33
C ASP A 897 6.66 -17.71 -9.89
N VAL A 898 6.79 -17.93 -8.58
CA VAL A 898 7.86 -18.75 -7.99
C VAL A 898 7.82 -20.19 -8.51
N VAL A 899 6.63 -20.75 -8.75
CA VAL A 899 6.48 -22.18 -9.08
C VAL A 899 6.84 -22.45 -10.53
N GLY A 900 6.35 -21.65 -11.48
CA GLY A 900 6.65 -21.83 -12.90
C GLY A 900 7.88 -21.04 -13.34
N VAL A 901 7.76 -19.72 -13.46
CA VAL A 901 8.84 -18.84 -13.95
C VAL A 901 10.07 -18.89 -13.05
N GLY A 902 9.87 -18.90 -11.73
CA GLY A 902 10.92 -19.00 -10.73
C GLY A 902 11.73 -20.29 -10.86
N SER A 903 11.09 -21.43 -11.11
CA SER A 903 11.79 -22.70 -11.37
C SER A 903 12.73 -22.61 -12.58
N LEU A 904 12.35 -21.88 -13.63
CA LEU A 904 13.22 -21.65 -14.79
C LEU A 904 14.39 -20.73 -14.45
N VAL A 905 14.17 -19.69 -13.65
CA VAL A 905 15.23 -18.79 -13.16
C VAL A 905 16.24 -19.56 -12.30
N GLU A 906 15.77 -20.38 -11.36
CA GLU A 906 16.62 -21.20 -10.50
C GLU A 906 17.42 -22.22 -11.32
N LEU A 907 16.76 -22.92 -12.26
CA LEU A 907 17.43 -23.87 -13.15
C LEU A 907 18.50 -23.19 -14.00
N GLY A 908 18.16 -22.07 -14.65
CA GLY A 908 19.08 -21.33 -15.51
C GLY A 908 20.29 -20.81 -14.74
N THR A 909 20.07 -20.28 -13.53
CA THR A 909 21.13 -19.82 -12.63
C THR A 909 22.05 -20.97 -12.23
N ARG A 910 21.47 -22.09 -11.76
CA ARG A 910 22.24 -23.26 -11.30
C ARG A 910 23.08 -23.87 -12.41
N GLU A 911 22.48 -24.18 -13.56
CA GLU A 911 23.21 -24.81 -14.68
C GLU A 911 24.21 -23.85 -15.33
N GLY A 912 23.88 -22.55 -15.38
CA GLY A 912 24.79 -21.50 -15.85
C GLY A 912 26.05 -21.39 -14.99
N LYS A 913 25.89 -21.18 -13.67
CA LYS A 913 27.02 -21.07 -12.73
C LYS A 913 27.81 -22.38 -12.60
N LYS A 914 27.16 -23.54 -12.75
CA LYS A 914 27.86 -24.83 -12.80
C LYS A 914 28.76 -24.95 -14.03
N ALA A 915 28.35 -24.42 -15.17
CA ALA A 915 29.14 -24.45 -16.40
C ALA A 915 30.22 -23.36 -16.43
N ASN A 916 29.96 -22.20 -15.84
CA ASN A 916 30.90 -21.10 -15.70
C ASN A 916 30.80 -20.51 -14.27
N PRO A 917 31.72 -20.89 -13.34
CA PRO A 917 31.69 -20.40 -11.96
C PRO A 917 31.86 -18.88 -11.79
N ASN A 918 32.41 -18.21 -12.80
CA ASN A 918 32.59 -16.75 -12.80
C ASN A 918 31.41 -16.01 -13.46
N LEU A 919 30.37 -16.74 -13.89
CA LEU A 919 29.20 -16.16 -14.53
C LEU A 919 28.44 -15.27 -13.55
N GLU A 920 28.35 -13.99 -13.87
CA GLU A 920 27.48 -13.06 -13.17
C GLU A 920 26.04 -13.25 -13.65
N VAL A 921 25.09 -13.40 -12.73
CA VAL A 921 23.67 -13.65 -13.05
C VAL A 921 22.81 -12.59 -12.38
N GLY A 922 22.13 -11.78 -13.17
CA GLY A 922 21.16 -10.82 -12.68
C GLY A 922 19.80 -10.96 -13.31
N ILE A 923 18.92 -10.03 -12.96
CA ILE A 923 17.55 -9.92 -13.49
C ILE A 923 17.22 -8.47 -13.76
N CYS A 924 16.44 -8.24 -14.81
CA CYS A 924 15.90 -6.93 -15.16
C CYS A 924 14.38 -7.03 -15.41
N GLY A 925 13.69 -5.90 -15.36
CA GLY A 925 12.23 -5.83 -15.46
C GLY A 925 11.55 -5.40 -14.17
N GLU A 926 10.23 -5.61 -14.10
CA GLU A 926 9.41 -5.16 -12.96
C GLU A 926 9.74 -5.93 -11.67
N HIS A 927 9.92 -7.25 -11.79
CA HIS A 927 10.24 -8.15 -10.68
C HIS A 927 11.56 -7.78 -9.96
N GLY A 928 12.49 -7.12 -10.64
CA GLY A 928 13.75 -6.65 -10.04
C GLY A 928 13.58 -5.54 -9.00
N GLY A 929 12.41 -4.90 -8.95
CA GLY A 929 12.05 -3.90 -7.94
C GLY A 929 10.89 -4.33 -7.04
N ASP A 930 10.41 -5.56 -7.16
CA ASP A 930 9.33 -6.12 -6.35
C ASP A 930 9.90 -6.84 -5.11
N PRO A 931 9.53 -6.46 -3.88
CA PRO A 931 10.13 -7.03 -2.67
C PRO A 931 9.98 -8.55 -2.53
N GLU A 932 8.81 -9.11 -2.87
CA GLU A 932 8.57 -10.55 -2.76
C GLU A 932 9.40 -11.32 -3.79
N SER A 933 9.45 -10.81 -5.01
CA SER A 933 10.32 -11.35 -6.07
C SER A 933 11.79 -11.30 -5.63
N ILE A 934 12.28 -10.20 -5.06
CA ILE A 934 13.67 -10.07 -4.58
C ILE A 934 13.99 -11.12 -3.51
N MET A 935 13.05 -11.42 -2.63
CA MET A 935 13.18 -12.48 -1.62
C MET A 935 13.49 -13.84 -2.25
N PHE A 936 12.72 -14.20 -3.28
CA PHE A 936 12.94 -15.42 -4.06
C PHE A 936 14.26 -15.37 -4.83
N LEU A 937 14.56 -14.26 -5.49
CA LEU A 937 15.75 -14.10 -6.34
C LEU A 937 17.06 -14.19 -5.53
N HIS A 938 17.05 -13.70 -4.29
CA HIS A 938 18.15 -13.89 -3.34
C HIS A 938 18.39 -15.38 -3.08
N LYS A 939 17.32 -16.13 -2.79
CA LYS A 939 17.37 -17.58 -2.54
C LYS A 939 17.79 -18.36 -3.80
N ALA A 940 17.39 -17.92 -4.97
CA ALA A 940 17.77 -18.53 -6.25
C ALA A 940 19.27 -18.33 -6.59
N GLY A 941 20.00 -17.51 -5.83
CA GLY A 941 21.45 -17.35 -5.95
C GLY A 941 21.88 -16.39 -7.07
N LEU A 942 21.03 -15.43 -7.42
CA LEU A 942 21.41 -14.32 -8.30
C LEU A 942 22.46 -13.44 -7.62
N ASP A 943 23.22 -12.70 -8.44
CA ASP A 943 24.26 -11.76 -8.00
C ASP A 943 23.73 -10.34 -7.89
N TYR A 944 22.77 -9.95 -8.74
CA TYR A 944 22.13 -8.63 -8.65
C TYR A 944 20.68 -8.61 -9.15
N VAL A 945 19.93 -7.61 -8.72
CA VAL A 945 18.62 -7.24 -9.27
C VAL A 945 18.69 -5.86 -9.90
N SER A 946 17.90 -5.62 -10.94
CA SER A 946 17.85 -4.33 -11.64
C SER A 946 16.44 -3.76 -11.64
N ALA A 947 16.25 -2.62 -10.95
CA ALA A 947 14.95 -1.99 -10.72
C ALA A 947 14.83 -0.62 -11.41
N SER A 948 13.63 -0.06 -11.53
CA SER A 948 13.46 1.33 -11.96
C SER A 948 14.11 2.32 -10.95
N PRO A 949 14.50 3.54 -11.36
CA PRO A 949 15.30 4.44 -10.51
C PRO A 949 14.71 4.69 -9.12
N PHE A 950 13.39 4.92 -9.01
CA PHE A 950 12.72 5.14 -7.72
C PHE A 950 12.57 3.87 -6.86
N ARG A 951 12.63 2.68 -7.48
CA ARG A 951 12.58 1.40 -6.78
C ARG A 951 13.95 0.93 -6.29
N ILE A 952 15.04 1.62 -6.60
CA ILE A 952 16.39 1.26 -6.12
C ILE A 952 16.45 1.19 -4.59
N VAL A 953 15.87 2.18 -3.92
CA VAL A 953 15.86 2.24 -2.45
C VAL A 953 15.06 1.07 -1.85
N VAL A 954 13.92 0.74 -2.48
CA VAL A 954 13.05 -0.39 -2.12
C VAL A 954 13.80 -1.70 -2.31
N ALA A 955 14.47 -1.87 -3.45
CA ALA A 955 15.24 -3.07 -3.76
C ALA A 955 16.43 -3.28 -2.83
N ARG A 956 17.13 -2.20 -2.43
CA ARG A 956 18.21 -2.25 -1.41
C ARG A 956 17.70 -2.76 -0.07
N LEU A 957 16.55 -2.24 0.37
CA LEU A 957 15.94 -2.67 1.62
C LEU A 957 15.46 -4.13 1.54
N ALA A 958 14.74 -4.50 0.48
CA ALA A 958 14.23 -5.86 0.28
C ALA A 958 15.37 -6.89 0.18
N ALA A 959 16.46 -6.57 -0.52
CA ALA A 959 17.63 -7.44 -0.60
C ALA A 959 18.31 -7.66 0.77
N ALA A 960 18.33 -6.63 1.63
CA ALA A 960 18.82 -6.78 2.99
C ALA A 960 17.88 -7.61 3.86
N GLN A 961 16.57 -7.39 3.75
CA GLN A 961 15.55 -8.19 4.44
C GLN A 961 15.65 -9.68 4.04
N ALA A 962 15.90 -9.97 2.76
CA ALA A 962 16.14 -11.33 2.29
C ALA A 962 17.36 -11.99 2.96
N ALA A 963 18.48 -11.28 3.03
CA ALA A 963 19.68 -11.75 3.71
C ALA A 963 19.47 -11.95 5.24
N VAL A 964 18.69 -11.07 5.89
CA VAL A 964 18.35 -11.21 7.31
C VAL A 964 17.47 -12.44 7.56
N SER A 965 16.42 -12.64 6.77
CA SER A 965 15.51 -13.78 6.94
C SER A 965 16.21 -15.11 6.69
N GLU A 966 17.11 -15.18 5.69
CA GLU A 966 17.96 -16.35 5.46
C GLU A 966 18.82 -16.66 6.70
N LYS A 967 19.44 -15.64 7.32
CA LYS A 967 20.25 -15.79 8.54
C LYS A 967 19.43 -16.25 9.75
N LEU A 968 18.16 -15.85 9.83
CA LEU A 968 17.25 -16.22 10.92
C LEU A 968 16.57 -17.58 10.72
N GLY A 969 16.77 -18.24 9.57
CA GLY A 969 16.11 -19.51 9.25
C GLY A 969 14.60 -19.39 9.03
N LYS A 970 14.08 -18.17 8.83
CA LYS A 970 12.68 -17.92 8.46
C LYS A 970 12.55 -18.07 6.95
N THR A 971 11.85 -19.11 6.51
CA THR A 971 11.80 -19.53 5.10
C THR A 971 10.65 -18.93 4.29
N SER A 972 9.85 -18.00 4.84
CA SER A 972 8.84 -17.25 4.08
C SER A 972 8.52 -15.87 4.71
N ALA A 973 7.93 -14.98 3.89
CA ALA A 973 7.36 -13.69 4.32
C ALA A 973 6.13 -13.84 5.24
N SER A 974 5.70 -15.07 5.53
CA SER A 974 4.53 -15.42 6.34
C SER A 974 4.87 -15.92 7.76
N ASP A 975 6.13 -15.84 8.19
CA ASP A 975 6.58 -16.30 9.54
C ASP A 975 6.70 -15.19 10.60
#